data_AF-A0A7Y9RZE8-F1
#
_entry.id   AF-A0A7Y9RZE8-F1
#
_cell.length_a   1.000
_cell.length_b   1.000
_cell.length_c   1.000
_cell.angle_alpha   90.00
_cell.angle_beta   90.00
_cell.angle_gamma   90.00
#
_symmetry.space_group_name_H-M   'P 1'
#
loop_
_entity.id
_entity.type
_entity.pdbx_description
1 polymer ?
#
loop_
_entity_poly.entity_id
_entity_poly.type
_entity_poly.pdbx_seq_one_letter_code
_entity_poly.pdbx_strand_id
1 'polypeptide(L)'
;MKPLDPRVLPHLAVARGPLAVVVAGNLVAGGLVVGQAFAVAALVVRLLEDPAGTSWHAAAGWLAGITVLRALIGWLVDSAAARAAGQVGVRLRRIVLRAVLDQDAGALGSRQTGQLSTLATRGVGAVEPYLTRYLPALVLAGALPLLTIGAIATQDGWSAMIVVATIPLVPVFAILIGLTTKESADRQWRALGDLAGHFLDVVRGLPTLVAHRRAEAQVPKIRTVTETYRKRTGETLKLAFASSAALELIATISVALVAVVVGLRLASGGIEFQVALTVLLLAPEAYWPLRRVGAEFHSAAEGTATFEAIHELTNQQFLRREPAVLDGRTGTSCGPENVARPINLIDLSVAWPDRDPVVEALSARIPAGGITAIVGPSGCGKSTLLQVLLGELPRASGLVAVGNRDHADIDRTSWRKAVAHLPQRPWLVPDTIAANVRIGRPGADDAEVWAALAAVDLASHVADLPHGIETPLGEDGLGLSAGQRARLALARVVLAERPYVLLDEPTAHLDADSERIMIDVMRLLAETSTVIVVAHRQAVVDAADTVIDLSASAESAVVDAQGRQQLPGRRVPASTTADSAHVLASTTADSVRELASTTADSASVRGEVAPTSPARPPRWRWALAVVLGSLASISGVALTATAGWLIARAAEQPPVLMLTVAIVGVRTFGLARPALHYVERLLGHDVALSVLAERRADVFARLIPLVPARLGRHGDLLTGIVDDVDAELDDRLRVRLPVATWLGVTVLAVLTAWLVLPTTAPVVLVVCLAGGLLAGFTGWLGARRNEARFVAARGELGRRTTSLVTDARQLVLWQADGRALDDVDASGSNLARASTASGTATAIGRGLATLLAGLGVLAIAALGAPGLDEGSVSGPMLALLMLLPLALAEVTAPLADAGALRVRTRAAERRLADLLGTEPAVTDPSHPAPLPRAPHTIQLTGAGAEWTPGEPAFHGIDLDLTPGRHIGITGPSGSGKSSLALTITRFLDLTEGTHTVNGTPVGELAADDVRRVVGLLTDDPHLFGSTVTENVRLAAPEADDLAVELALRGAHLGDWIDALPHGADTRIGDGGVDVSGGERARIGLARAILAAREVLVLDEPTAHLDTATARGVARDLLAASSGRTVVWITHDHVGLEAMDEVLDLDPARPKVLSSAVAPARR
;
A
#
# COMPACT_ATOMS: atom_id res chain seq x y z
N MET A 1 -17.61 -13.45 -4.77
CA MET A 1 -17.96 -13.82 -6.17
C MET A 1 -17.22 -15.07 -6.64
N LYS A 2 -17.79 -15.84 -7.58
CA LYS A 2 -17.05 -16.94 -8.25
C LYS A 2 -16.10 -16.36 -9.32
N PRO A 3 -14.98 -17.02 -9.65
CA PRO A 3 -14.03 -16.48 -10.62
C PRO A 3 -14.61 -16.23 -12.02
N LEU A 4 -15.53 -17.08 -12.49
CA LEU A 4 -16.26 -16.91 -13.75
C LEU A 4 -17.65 -16.29 -13.58
N ASP A 5 -17.86 -15.49 -12.53
CA ASP A 5 -19.16 -14.85 -12.33
C ASP A 5 -19.49 -13.96 -13.54
N PRO A 6 -20.68 -14.09 -14.17
CA PRO A 6 -21.08 -13.24 -15.29
C PRO A 6 -21.01 -11.74 -14.97
N ARG A 7 -21.03 -11.37 -13.68
CA ARG A 7 -20.84 -9.99 -13.20
C ARG A 7 -19.43 -9.44 -13.49
N VAL A 8 -18.42 -10.28 -13.72
CA VAL A 8 -17.04 -9.87 -14.04
C VAL A 8 -16.90 -9.51 -15.53
N LEU A 9 -17.66 -10.15 -16.42
CA LEU A 9 -17.54 -9.99 -17.88
C LEU A 9 -17.64 -8.54 -18.39
N PRO A 10 -18.55 -7.68 -17.88
CA PRO A 10 -18.61 -6.28 -18.30
C PRO A 10 -17.31 -5.52 -18.04
N HIS A 11 -16.62 -5.80 -16.93
CA HIS A 11 -15.37 -5.15 -16.57
C HIS A 11 -14.20 -5.56 -17.49
N LEU A 12 -14.28 -6.76 -18.09
CA LEU A 12 -13.28 -7.29 -19.01
C LEU A 12 -13.45 -6.79 -20.45
N ALA A 13 -14.57 -6.14 -20.77
CA ALA A 13 -14.92 -5.75 -22.13
C ALA A 13 -13.89 -4.79 -22.79
N VAL A 14 -13.22 -3.96 -21.99
CA VAL A 14 -12.19 -3.03 -22.48
C VAL A 14 -10.98 -3.77 -23.06
N ALA A 15 -10.71 -4.99 -22.58
CA ALA A 15 -9.59 -5.81 -23.00
C ALA A 15 -9.99 -6.98 -23.93
N ARG A 16 -11.13 -6.90 -24.64
CA ARG A 16 -11.62 -7.96 -25.54
C ARG A 16 -10.57 -8.46 -26.55
N GLY A 17 -9.80 -7.55 -27.16
CA GLY A 17 -8.77 -7.90 -28.12
C GLY A 17 -7.65 -8.75 -27.50
N PRO A 18 -6.92 -8.23 -26.48
CA PRO A 18 -5.90 -9.01 -25.78
C PRO A 18 -6.44 -10.30 -25.15
N LEU A 19 -7.65 -10.29 -24.58
CA LEU A 19 -8.26 -11.50 -24.00
C LEU A 19 -8.63 -12.54 -25.05
N ALA A 20 -9.08 -12.13 -26.25
CA ALA A 20 -9.30 -13.05 -27.36
C ALA A 20 -7.98 -13.72 -27.79
N VAL A 21 -6.86 -12.99 -27.79
CA VAL A 21 -5.53 -13.56 -28.03
C VAL A 21 -5.13 -14.53 -26.92
N VAL A 22 -5.42 -14.24 -25.65
CA VAL A 22 -5.18 -15.18 -24.54
C VAL A 22 -5.98 -16.46 -24.72
N VAL A 23 -7.28 -16.36 -25.04
CA VAL A 23 -8.14 -17.54 -25.23
C VAL A 23 -7.70 -18.35 -26.45
N ALA A 24 -7.65 -17.72 -27.63
CA ALA A 24 -7.27 -18.40 -28.87
C ALA A 24 -5.83 -18.93 -28.83
N GLY A 25 -4.89 -18.15 -28.28
CA GLY A 25 -3.50 -18.54 -28.12
C GLY A 25 -3.33 -19.76 -27.21
N ASN A 26 -4.07 -19.85 -26.10
CA ASN A 26 -4.04 -21.04 -25.25
C ASN A 26 -4.69 -22.27 -25.90
N LEU A 27 -5.74 -22.09 -26.72
CA LEU A 27 -6.30 -23.19 -27.53
C LEU A 27 -5.28 -23.72 -28.54
N VAL A 28 -4.61 -22.82 -29.26
CA VAL A 28 -3.55 -23.17 -30.20
C VAL A 28 -2.36 -23.82 -29.46
N ALA A 29 -1.95 -23.26 -28.32
CA ALA A 29 -0.89 -23.85 -27.49
C ALA A 29 -1.23 -25.28 -27.08
N GLY A 30 -2.49 -25.56 -26.71
CA GLY A 30 -2.94 -26.90 -26.39
C GLY A 30 -2.86 -27.85 -27.58
N GLY A 31 -3.27 -27.41 -28.77
CA GLY A 31 -3.10 -28.19 -30.01
C GLY A 31 -1.63 -28.45 -30.35
N LEU A 32 -0.74 -27.49 -30.12
CA LEU A 32 0.69 -27.64 -30.35
C LEU A 32 1.36 -28.60 -29.36
N VAL A 33 0.90 -28.66 -28.10
CA VAL A 33 1.34 -29.67 -27.13
C VAL A 33 1.00 -31.07 -27.64
N VAL A 34 -0.23 -31.27 -28.12
CA VAL A 34 -0.65 -32.54 -28.72
C VAL A 34 0.22 -32.87 -29.94
N GLY A 35 0.36 -31.92 -30.87
CA GLY A 35 1.21 -32.09 -32.06
C GLY A 35 2.67 -32.42 -31.71
N GLN A 36 3.21 -31.81 -30.66
CA GLN A 36 4.56 -32.12 -30.18
C GLN A 36 4.68 -33.56 -29.69
N ALA A 37 3.70 -34.08 -28.94
CA ALA A 37 3.72 -35.47 -28.48
C ALA A 37 3.78 -36.44 -29.67
N PHE A 38 2.97 -36.21 -30.72
CA PHE A 38 3.02 -36.98 -31.96
C PHE A 38 4.37 -36.85 -32.69
N ALA A 39 4.90 -35.63 -32.81
CA ALA A 39 6.17 -35.39 -33.50
C ALA A 39 7.36 -36.04 -32.77
N VAL A 40 7.40 -35.96 -31.43
CA VAL A 40 8.42 -36.62 -30.61
C VAL A 40 8.29 -38.13 -30.71
N ALA A 41 7.08 -38.69 -30.60
CA ALA A 41 6.87 -40.13 -30.70
C ALA A 41 7.29 -40.66 -32.08
N ALA A 42 6.88 -39.99 -33.16
CA ALA A 42 7.28 -40.36 -34.51
C ALA A 42 8.80 -40.23 -34.74
N LEU A 43 9.43 -39.20 -34.18
CA LEU A 43 10.88 -39.00 -34.26
C LEU A 43 11.63 -40.14 -33.57
N VAL A 44 11.24 -40.51 -32.35
CA VAL A 44 11.86 -41.61 -31.61
C VAL A 44 11.66 -42.94 -32.34
N VAL A 45 10.43 -43.27 -32.75
CA VAL A 45 10.11 -44.56 -33.39
C VAL A 45 10.89 -44.73 -34.69
N ARG A 46 10.82 -43.74 -35.60
CA ARG A 46 11.48 -43.85 -36.90
C ARG A 46 13.00 -43.87 -36.79
N LEU A 47 13.58 -43.16 -35.82
CA LEU A 47 15.01 -43.21 -35.57
C LEU A 47 15.44 -44.59 -35.05
N LEU A 48 14.62 -45.22 -34.22
CA LEU A 48 14.91 -46.55 -33.69
C LEU A 48 14.74 -47.66 -34.74
N GLU A 49 13.83 -47.48 -35.70
CA GLU A 49 13.60 -48.44 -36.80
C GLU A 49 14.64 -48.33 -37.93
N ASP A 50 15.05 -47.11 -38.29
CA ASP A 50 15.96 -46.83 -39.41
C ASP A 50 16.97 -45.72 -39.03
N PRO A 51 18.02 -46.05 -38.25
CA PRO A 51 18.97 -45.07 -37.73
C PRO A 51 19.80 -44.38 -38.82
N ALA A 52 20.18 -45.12 -39.87
CA ALA A 52 21.02 -44.64 -40.97
C ALA A 52 20.22 -43.97 -42.10
N GLY A 53 18.90 -44.14 -42.13
CA GLY A 53 18.04 -43.59 -43.16
C GLY A 53 17.56 -42.16 -42.89
N THR A 54 16.67 -41.69 -43.77
CA THR A 54 16.15 -40.30 -43.78
C THR A 54 14.71 -40.18 -43.27
N SER A 55 14.10 -41.31 -42.87
CA SER A 55 12.69 -41.42 -42.49
C SER A 55 12.31 -40.55 -41.29
N TRP A 56 13.27 -40.29 -40.38
CA TRP A 56 13.10 -39.50 -39.16
C TRP A 56 13.27 -37.98 -39.38
N HIS A 57 13.88 -37.52 -40.48
CA HIS A 57 14.09 -36.09 -40.76
C HIS A 57 12.78 -35.31 -40.91
N ALA A 58 11.74 -35.92 -41.48
CA ALA A 58 10.43 -35.30 -41.58
C ALA A 58 9.81 -35.06 -40.19
N ALA A 59 9.91 -36.03 -39.28
CA ALA A 59 9.44 -35.88 -37.90
C ALA A 59 10.26 -34.84 -37.13
N ALA A 60 11.58 -34.78 -37.36
CA ALA A 60 12.45 -33.73 -36.83
C ALA A 60 12.03 -32.32 -37.31
N GLY A 61 11.69 -32.16 -38.59
CA GLY A 61 11.19 -30.91 -39.15
C GLY A 61 9.88 -30.45 -38.50
N TRP A 62 8.93 -31.38 -38.28
CA TRP A 62 7.69 -31.09 -37.54
C TRP A 62 7.97 -30.66 -36.10
N LEU A 63 8.84 -31.38 -35.38
CA LEU A 63 9.21 -31.03 -34.01
C LEU A 63 9.86 -29.64 -33.93
N ALA A 64 10.76 -29.31 -34.85
CA ALA A 64 11.39 -28.00 -34.94
C ALA A 64 10.34 -26.88 -35.13
N GLY A 65 9.46 -27.04 -36.13
CA GLY A 65 8.39 -26.08 -36.42
C GLY A 65 7.43 -25.88 -35.25
N ILE A 66 7.01 -26.98 -34.61
CA ILE A 66 6.11 -26.94 -33.45
C ILE A 66 6.78 -26.24 -32.26
N THR A 67 8.07 -26.52 -31.99
CA THR A 67 8.79 -25.91 -30.88
C THR A 67 8.93 -24.40 -31.06
N VAL A 68 9.26 -23.94 -32.27
CA VAL A 68 9.33 -22.51 -32.61
C VAL A 68 7.96 -21.85 -32.43
N LEU A 69 6.89 -22.51 -32.93
CA LEU A 69 5.54 -21.98 -32.82
C LEU A 69 5.05 -21.95 -31.36
N ARG A 70 5.41 -22.95 -30.53
CA ARG A 70 5.12 -22.94 -29.09
C ARG A 70 5.78 -21.77 -28.38
N ALA A 71 7.05 -21.50 -28.65
CA ALA A 71 7.76 -20.35 -28.07
C ALA A 71 7.10 -19.02 -28.48
N LEU A 72 6.70 -18.89 -29.75
CA LEU A 72 6.03 -17.69 -30.26
C LEU A 72 4.63 -17.50 -29.65
N ILE A 73 3.81 -18.55 -29.60
CA ILE A 73 2.45 -18.51 -29.04
C ILE A 73 2.51 -18.23 -27.53
N GLY A 74 3.45 -18.85 -26.80
CA GLY A 74 3.66 -18.56 -25.38
C GLY A 74 4.00 -17.09 -25.14
N TRP A 75 4.90 -16.52 -25.93
CA TRP A 75 5.22 -15.09 -25.89
C TRP A 75 4.02 -14.18 -26.19
N LEU A 76 3.22 -14.53 -27.21
CA LEU A 76 2.00 -13.79 -27.57
C LEU A 76 0.96 -13.82 -26.44
N VAL A 77 0.72 -14.99 -25.83
CA VAL A 77 -0.23 -15.16 -24.72
C VAL A 77 0.19 -14.35 -23.50
N ASP A 78 1.45 -14.49 -23.05
CA ASP A 78 1.96 -13.78 -21.87
C ASP A 78 1.92 -12.25 -22.09
N SER A 79 2.30 -11.79 -23.29
CA SER A 79 2.28 -10.37 -23.65
C SER A 79 0.85 -9.82 -23.73
N ALA A 80 -0.10 -10.59 -24.27
CA ALA A 80 -1.50 -10.20 -24.35
C ALA A 80 -2.15 -10.17 -22.96
N ALA A 81 -1.82 -11.12 -22.08
CA ALA A 81 -2.32 -11.17 -20.72
C ALA A 81 -1.84 -9.96 -19.89
N ALA A 82 -0.56 -9.57 -20.01
CA ALA A 82 -0.02 -8.37 -19.36
C ALA A 82 -0.70 -7.09 -19.85
N ARG A 83 -0.95 -6.98 -21.17
CA ARG A 83 -1.69 -5.83 -21.74
C ARG A 83 -3.15 -5.79 -21.25
N ALA A 84 -3.81 -6.95 -21.17
CA ALA A 84 -5.17 -7.05 -20.66
C ALA A 84 -5.23 -6.57 -19.19
N ALA A 85 -4.29 -6.99 -18.36
CA ALA A 85 -4.19 -6.57 -16.97
C ALA A 85 -4.03 -5.05 -16.83
N GLY A 86 -3.17 -4.44 -17.64
CA GLY A 86 -3.01 -2.99 -17.67
C GLY A 86 -4.29 -2.24 -18.06
N GLN A 87 -4.96 -2.66 -19.14
CA GLN A 87 -6.19 -2.02 -19.63
C GLN A 87 -7.35 -2.14 -18.65
N VAL A 88 -7.55 -3.33 -18.08
CA VAL A 88 -8.59 -3.56 -17.06
C VAL A 88 -8.26 -2.78 -15.79
N GLY A 89 -6.99 -2.74 -15.37
CA GLY A 89 -6.55 -1.98 -14.20
C GLY A 89 -6.85 -0.49 -14.31
N VAL A 90 -6.55 0.14 -15.45
CA VAL A 90 -6.90 1.56 -15.70
C VAL A 90 -8.41 1.77 -15.63
N ARG A 91 -9.19 0.91 -16.30
CA ARG A 91 -10.66 1.03 -16.30
C ARG A 91 -11.26 0.87 -14.89
N LEU A 92 -10.84 -0.15 -14.14
CA LEU A 92 -11.33 -0.41 -12.79
C LEU A 92 -11.01 0.74 -11.85
N ARG A 93 -9.79 1.30 -11.94
CA ARG A 93 -9.41 2.48 -11.15
C ARG A 93 -10.29 3.68 -11.51
N ARG A 94 -10.52 3.94 -12.80
CA ARG A 94 -11.43 5.01 -13.23
C ARG A 94 -12.84 4.81 -12.66
N ILE A 95 -13.36 3.59 -12.60
CA ILE A 95 -14.68 3.29 -12.00
C ILE A 95 -14.68 3.64 -10.51
N VAL A 96 -13.68 3.19 -9.75
CA VAL A 96 -13.58 3.47 -8.31
C VAL A 96 -13.46 4.97 -8.04
N LEU A 97 -12.57 5.65 -8.76
CA LEU A 97 -12.37 7.09 -8.58
C LEU A 97 -13.56 7.92 -9.05
N ARG A 98 -14.27 7.49 -10.11
CA ARG A 98 -15.53 8.12 -10.51
C ARG A 98 -16.60 7.97 -9.41
N ALA A 99 -16.70 6.78 -8.80
CA ALA A 99 -17.62 6.56 -7.68
C ALA A 99 -17.29 7.48 -6.49
N VAL A 100 -16.01 7.73 -6.20
CA VAL A 100 -15.57 8.70 -5.17
C VAL A 100 -16.02 10.12 -5.54
N LEU A 101 -15.82 10.54 -6.79
CA LEU A 101 -16.16 11.89 -7.27
C LEU A 101 -17.67 12.14 -7.38
N ASP A 102 -18.47 11.09 -7.57
CA ASP A 102 -19.91 11.18 -7.70
C ASP A 102 -20.64 11.18 -6.33
N GLN A 103 -19.95 10.98 -5.19
CA GLN A 103 -20.55 11.03 -3.85
C GLN A 103 -20.86 12.44 -3.35
N ASP A 104 -21.94 12.56 -2.56
CA ASP A 104 -22.29 13.79 -1.84
C ASP A 104 -21.51 13.95 -0.54
N ALA A 105 -21.28 15.21 -0.14
CA ALA A 105 -20.44 15.57 1.00
C ALA A 105 -20.91 15.03 2.35
N GLY A 106 -22.22 14.77 2.50
CA GLY A 106 -22.80 14.18 3.70
C GLY A 106 -22.57 12.67 3.84
N ALA A 107 -22.27 11.97 2.73
CA ALA A 107 -22.11 10.52 2.71
C ALA A 107 -20.64 10.06 2.87
N LEU A 108 -19.68 10.90 2.48
CA LEU A 108 -18.24 10.61 2.56
C LEU A 108 -17.70 10.82 3.98
N GLY A 109 -17.82 9.80 4.83
CA GLY A 109 -17.06 9.74 6.09
C GLY A 109 -15.57 9.47 5.86
N SER A 110 -14.69 9.94 6.76
CA SER A 110 -13.23 9.70 6.74
C SER A 110 -12.86 8.22 6.54
N ARG A 111 -13.62 7.32 7.18
CA ARG A 111 -13.44 5.87 7.12
C ARG A 111 -13.73 5.28 5.73
N GLN A 112 -14.68 5.86 4.99
CA GLN A 112 -15.05 5.38 3.65
C GLN A 112 -14.03 5.87 2.60
N THR A 113 -13.50 7.08 2.75
CA THR A 113 -12.44 7.64 1.90
C THR A 113 -11.16 6.82 1.94
N GLY A 114 -10.72 6.39 3.13
CA GLY A 114 -9.56 5.51 3.29
C GLY A 114 -9.72 4.13 2.64
N GLN A 115 -10.91 3.52 2.78
CA GLN A 115 -11.24 2.24 2.14
C GLN A 115 -11.25 2.34 0.61
N LEU A 116 -11.84 3.41 0.06
CA LEU A 116 -11.88 3.66 -1.38
C LEU A 116 -10.50 3.95 -1.96
N SER A 117 -9.65 4.69 -1.24
CA SER A 117 -8.24 4.90 -1.60
C SER A 117 -7.45 3.58 -1.66
N THR A 118 -7.64 2.72 -0.65
CA THR A 118 -7.00 1.40 -0.59
C THR A 118 -7.48 0.49 -1.72
N LEU A 119 -8.77 0.56 -2.05
CA LEU A 119 -9.35 -0.17 -3.18
C LEU A 119 -8.78 0.32 -4.52
N ALA A 120 -8.68 1.63 -4.73
CA ALA A 120 -8.17 2.23 -5.97
C ALA A 120 -6.65 1.99 -6.20
N THR A 121 -5.89 1.88 -5.11
CA THR A 121 -4.44 1.64 -5.15
C THR A 121 -4.12 0.14 -5.12
N ARG A 122 -4.26 -0.51 -3.96
CA ARG A 122 -3.89 -1.91 -3.72
C ARG A 122 -4.91 -2.89 -4.31
N GLY A 123 -6.20 -2.62 -4.13
CA GLY A 123 -7.28 -3.51 -4.59
C GLY A 123 -7.25 -3.75 -6.10
N VAL A 124 -7.18 -2.68 -6.90
CA VAL A 124 -7.06 -2.76 -8.37
C VAL A 124 -5.80 -3.53 -8.80
N GLY A 125 -4.69 -3.40 -8.07
CA GLY A 125 -3.46 -4.15 -8.33
C GLY A 125 -3.62 -5.67 -8.18
N ALA A 126 -4.48 -6.12 -7.26
CA ALA A 126 -4.72 -7.54 -7.02
C ALA A 126 -5.46 -8.26 -8.16
N VAL A 127 -5.98 -7.53 -9.16
CA VAL A 127 -6.63 -8.09 -10.36
C VAL A 127 -5.60 -8.58 -11.38
N GLU A 128 -4.36 -8.09 -11.35
CA GLU A 128 -3.32 -8.47 -12.31
C GLU A 128 -3.03 -9.99 -12.32
N PRO A 129 -2.82 -10.69 -11.19
CA PRO A 129 -2.62 -12.14 -11.17
C PRO A 129 -3.81 -12.94 -11.72
N TYR A 130 -5.04 -12.46 -11.51
CA TYR A 130 -6.24 -13.09 -12.06
C TYR A 130 -6.20 -13.14 -13.60
N LEU A 131 -5.79 -12.03 -14.24
CA LEU A 131 -5.72 -11.93 -15.71
C LEU A 131 -4.46 -12.55 -16.31
N THR A 132 -3.33 -12.49 -15.60
CA THR A 132 -2.02 -12.96 -16.11
C THR A 132 -1.73 -14.43 -15.86
N ARG A 133 -2.36 -15.05 -14.85
CA ARG A 133 -2.06 -16.45 -14.46
C ARG A 133 -3.30 -17.32 -14.41
N TYR A 134 -4.32 -16.91 -13.66
CA TYR A 134 -5.49 -17.74 -13.42
C TYR A 134 -6.35 -17.93 -14.67
N LEU A 135 -6.70 -16.85 -15.38
CA LEU A 135 -7.52 -16.93 -16.57
C LEU A 135 -6.86 -17.77 -17.69
N PRO A 136 -5.57 -17.57 -18.06
CA PRO A 136 -4.86 -18.47 -18.97
C PRO A 136 -4.88 -19.94 -18.52
N ALA A 137 -4.63 -20.20 -17.22
CA ALA A 137 -4.66 -21.56 -16.68
C ALA A 137 -6.05 -22.20 -16.78
N LEU A 138 -7.12 -21.42 -16.58
CA LEU A 138 -8.50 -21.88 -16.67
C LEU A 138 -8.90 -22.24 -18.10
N VAL A 139 -8.50 -21.42 -19.09
CA VAL A 139 -8.71 -21.73 -20.52
C VAL A 139 -7.99 -23.04 -20.87
N LEU A 140 -6.73 -23.18 -20.47
CA LEU A 140 -5.97 -24.42 -20.68
C LEU A 140 -6.64 -25.61 -19.98
N ALA A 141 -7.17 -25.45 -18.77
CA ALA A 141 -7.85 -26.52 -18.05
C ALA A 141 -9.18 -26.96 -18.66
N GLY A 142 -9.90 -26.04 -19.33
CA GLY A 142 -11.10 -26.38 -20.09
C GLY A 142 -10.80 -27.06 -21.42
N ALA A 143 -9.68 -26.73 -22.07
CA ALA A 143 -9.39 -27.17 -23.43
C ALA A 143 -8.39 -28.33 -23.52
N LEU A 144 -7.24 -28.23 -22.86
CA LEU A 144 -6.14 -29.19 -23.05
C LEU A 144 -6.52 -30.61 -22.62
N PRO A 145 -7.18 -30.87 -21.47
CA PRO A 145 -7.61 -32.22 -21.12
C PRO A 145 -8.56 -32.85 -22.15
N LEU A 146 -9.46 -32.06 -22.74
CA LEU A 146 -10.37 -32.55 -23.78
C LEU A 146 -9.61 -32.89 -25.07
N LEU A 147 -8.67 -32.02 -25.47
CA LEU A 147 -7.82 -32.24 -26.64
C LEU A 147 -6.93 -33.48 -26.46
N THR A 148 -6.31 -33.66 -25.28
CA THR A 148 -5.45 -34.82 -24.99
C THR A 148 -6.26 -36.10 -24.87
N ILE A 149 -7.41 -36.11 -24.20
CA ILE A 149 -8.31 -37.27 -24.15
C ILE A 149 -8.77 -37.65 -25.56
N GLY A 150 -9.21 -36.67 -26.36
CA GLY A 150 -9.63 -36.91 -27.74
C GLY A 150 -8.48 -37.50 -28.58
N ALA A 151 -7.28 -36.94 -28.47
CA ALA A 151 -6.09 -37.46 -29.13
C ALA A 151 -5.75 -38.89 -28.66
N ILE A 152 -5.73 -39.15 -27.35
CA ILE A 152 -5.49 -40.50 -26.80
C ILE A 152 -6.56 -41.48 -27.29
N ALA A 153 -7.84 -41.09 -27.33
CA ALA A 153 -8.93 -41.95 -27.78
C ALA A 153 -8.80 -42.36 -29.26
N THR A 154 -8.21 -41.50 -30.10
CA THR A 154 -7.91 -41.87 -31.51
C THR A 154 -6.79 -42.90 -31.64
N GLN A 155 -5.93 -43.02 -30.63
CA GLN A 155 -4.77 -43.94 -30.63
C GLN A 155 -5.08 -45.23 -29.85
N ASP A 156 -5.65 -45.11 -28.66
CA ASP A 156 -6.03 -46.24 -27.79
C ASP A 156 -7.19 -45.88 -26.84
N GLY A 157 -8.36 -46.48 -27.07
CA GLY A 157 -9.57 -46.24 -26.28
C GLY A 157 -9.47 -46.67 -24.81
N TRP A 158 -8.69 -47.73 -24.49
CA TRP A 158 -8.53 -48.17 -23.10
C TRP A 158 -7.73 -47.18 -22.26
N SER A 159 -6.63 -46.65 -22.82
CA SER A 159 -5.85 -45.61 -22.15
C SER A 159 -6.68 -44.33 -21.96
N ALA A 160 -7.49 -43.95 -22.96
CA ALA A 160 -8.42 -42.84 -22.83
C ALA A 160 -9.42 -43.06 -21.69
N MET A 161 -9.97 -44.28 -21.56
CA MET A 161 -10.90 -44.62 -20.48
C MET A 161 -10.25 -44.51 -19.10
N ILE A 162 -8.99 -44.95 -18.94
CA ILE A 162 -8.24 -44.77 -17.69
C ILE A 162 -8.16 -43.29 -17.34
N VAL A 163 -7.73 -42.46 -18.30
CA VAL A 163 -7.57 -41.01 -18.11
C VAL A 163 -8.92 -40.35 -17.79
N VAL A 164 -10.00 -40.71 -18.48
CA VAL A 164 -11.36 -40.21 -18.21
C VAL A 164 -11.84 -40.61 -16.81
N ALA A 165 -11.50 -41.81 -16.33
CA ALA A 165 -11.87 -42.28 -14.99
C ALA A 165 -11.07 -41.57 -13.88
N THR A 166 -9.80 -41.24 -14.11
CA THR A 166 -8.90 -40.66 -13.09
C THR A 166 -8.87 -39.14 -13.12
N ILE A 167 -9.14 -38.47 -14.24
CA ILE A 167 -9.15 -37.00 -14.32
C ILE A 167 -10.11 -36.34 -13.31
N PRO A 168 -11.38 -36.78 -13.16
CA PRO A 168 -12.31 -36.19 -12.20
C PRO A 168 -11.85 -36.28 -10.75
N LEU A 169 -10.94 -37.21 -10.44
CA LEU A 169 -10.36 -37.37 -9.11
C LEU A 169 -9.60 -36.10 -8.67
N VAL A 170 -8.89 -35.44 -9.59
CA VAL A 170 -8.12 -34.22 -9.30
C VAL A 170 -9.01 -33.07 -8.79
N PRO A 171 -10.05 -32.60 -9.51
CA PRO A 171 -10.93 -31.54 -9.01
C PRO A 171 -11.76 -31.99 -7.80
N VAL A 172 -12.17 -33.26 -7.70
CA VAL A 172 -12.89 -33.77 -6.52
C VAL A 172 -12.04 -33.64 -5.26
N PHE A 173 -10.78 -34.10 -5.28
CA PHE A 173 -9.89 -33.93 -4.13
C PHE A 173 -9.50 -32.47 -3.91
N ALA A 174 -9.35 -31.67 -4.97
CA ALA A 174 -9.11 -30.23 -4.82
C ALA A 174 -10.26 -29.54 -4.08
N ILE A 175 -11.51 -29.87 -4.41
CA ILE A 175 -12.70 -29.35 -3.74
C ILE A 175 -12.79 -29.88 -2.31
N LEU A 176 -12.58 -31.18 -2.09
CA LEU A 176 -12.65 -31.78 -0.76
C LEU A 176 -11.63 -31.15 0.19
N ILE A 177 -10.37 -31.03 -0.24
CA ILE A 177 -9.30 -30.40 0.54
C ILE A 177 -9.60 -28.90 0.71
N GLY A 178 -10.06 -28.22 -0.34
CA GLY A 178 -10.43 -26.80 -0.27
C GLY A 178 -11.54 -26.53 0.76
N LEU A 179 -12.58 -27.36 0.81
CA LEU A 179 -13.69 -27.23 1.75
C LEU A 179 -13.26 -27.45 3.21
N THR A 180 -12.33 -28.37 3.47
CA THR A 180 -11.83 -28.64 4.83
C THR A 180 -10.79 -27.61 5.31
N THR A 181 -10.17 -26.86 4.39
CA THR A 181 -9.07 -25.93 4.70
C THR A 181 -9.41 -24.45 4.56
N LYS A 182 -10.52 -24.10 3.90
CA LYS A 182 -10.93 -22.71 3.64
C LYS A 182 -11.10 -21.87 4.91
N GLU A 183 -11.80 -22.39 5.91
CA GLU A 183 -12.08 -21.62 7.14
C GLU A 183 -10.82 -21.38 8.00
N SER A 184 -9.87 -22.31 7.98
CA SER A 184 -8.59 -22.15 8.67
C SER A 184 -7.69 -21.18 7.89
N ALA A 185 -7.60 -21.32 6.57
CA ALA A 185 -6.83 -20.43 5.70
C ALA A 185 -7.32 -18.97 5.76
N ASP A 186 -8.62 -18.72 5.69
CA ASP A 186 -9.19 -17.36 5.72
C ASP A 186 -9.03 -16.68 7.09
N ARG A 187 -9.18 -17.44 8.19
CA ARG A 187 -8.96 -16.93 9.55
C ARG A 187 -7.48 -16.62 9.80
N GLN A 188 -6.57 -17.46 9.30
CA GLN A 188 -5.13 -17.28 9.48
C GLN A 188 -4.55 -16.21 8.54
N TRP A 189 -5.10 -16.02 7.34
CA TRP A 189 -4.74 -14.90 6.44
C TRP A 189 -5.04 -13.53 7.02
N ARG A 190 -6.18 -13.38 7.72
CA ARG A 190 -6.50 -12.14 8.42
C ARG A 190 -5.51 -11.86 9.56
N ALA A 191 -5.18 -12.88 10.35
CA ALA A 191 -4.16 -12.76 11.40
C ALA A 191 -2.75 -12.43 10.86
N LEU A 192 -2.40 -12.86 9.64
CA LEU A 192 -1.14 -12.50 8.96
C LEU A 192 -1.11 -11.00 8.58
N GLY A 193 -2.24 -10.45 8.12
CA GLY A 193 -2.38 -9.03 7.75
C GLY A 193 -2.25 -8.09 8.95
N ASP A 194 -2.90 -8.43 10.07
CA ASP A 194 -2.87 -7.64 11.31
C ASP A 194 -1.43 -7.49 11.87
N LEU A 195 -0.58 -8.49 11.66
CA LEU A 195 0.80 -8.53 12.16
C LEU A 195 1.79 -7.72 11.29
N ALA A 196 1.60 -7.69 9.97
CA ALA A 196 2.33 -6.78 9.10
C ALA A 196 1.96 -5.32 9.38
N GLY A 197 0.67 -5.07 9.68
CA GLY A 197 0.18 -3.79 10.18
C GLY A 197 0.82 -3.38 11.50
N HIS A 198 0.97 -4.31 12.45
CA HIS A 198 1.64 -4.03 13.73
C HIS A 198 3.13 -3.65 13.57
N PHE A 199 3.88 -4.36 12.72
CA PHE A 199 5.28 -3.97 12.46
C PHE A 199 5.36 -2.57 11.84
N LEU A 200 4.50 -2.29 10.86
CA LEU A 200 4.41 -0.97 10.25
C LEU A 200 4.04 0.13 11.26
N ASP A 201 3.08 -0.13 12.15
CA ASP A 201 2.67 0.80 13.21
C ASP A 201 3.83 1.12 14.17
N VAL A 202 4.59 0.08 14.59
CA VAL A 202 5.77 0.24 15.44
C VAL A 202 6.90 1.01 14.74
N VAL A 203 7.10 0.76 13.44
CA VAL A 203 8.11 1.48 12.62
C VAL A 203 7.70 2.94 12.41
N ARG A 204 6.41 3.22 12.12
CA ARG A 204 5.88 4.60 11.98
C ARG A 204 5.94 5.38 13.29
N GLY A 205 5.65 4.72 14.41
CA GLY A 205 5.75 5.31 15.74
C GLY A 205 7.17 5.37 16.32
N LEU A 206 8.21 4.99 15.55
CA LEU A 206 9.60 4.97 16.03
C LEU A 206 10.06 6.33 16.59
N PRO A 207 9.77 7.51 15.97
CA PRO A 207 10.07 8.82 16.55
C PRO A 207 9.51 9.00 17.97
N THR A 208 8.25 8.62 18.18
CA THR A 208 7.61 8.65 19.50
C THR A 208 8.26 7.67 20.47
N LEU A 209 8.62 6.47 20.03
CA LEU A 209 9.32 5.48 20.87
C LEU A 209 10.70 5.95 21.29
N VAL A 210 11.47 6.62 20.43
CA VAL A 210 12.79 7.17 20.78
C VAL A 210 12.63 8.37 21.73
N ALA A 211 11.68 9.27 21.47
CA ALA A 211 11.37 10.41 22.36
C ALA A 211 11.03 9.99 23.80
N HIS A 212 10.35 8.85 23.96
CA HIS A 212 10.03 8.30 25.29
C HIS A 212 11.03 7.25 25.80
N ARG A 213 12.16 7.02 25.10
CA ARG A 213 13.20 6.05 25.50
C ARG A 213 12.69 4.60 25.59
N ARG A 214 11.82 4.23 24.65
CA ARG A 214 11.17 2.90 24.56
C ARG A 214 11.60 2.09 23.36
N ALA A 215 12.30 2.68 22.39
CA ALA A 215 12.65 2.01 21.13
C ALA A 215 13.51 0.75 21.35
N GLU A 216 14.57 0.81 22.16
CA GLU A 216 15.44 -0.35 22.41
C GLU A 216 14.70 -1.50 23.11
N ALA A 217 13.80 -1.18 24.05
CA ALA A 217 12.98 -2.16 24.75
C ALA A 217 12.00 -2.91 23.81
N GLN A 218 11.68 -2.35 22.63
CA GLN A 218 10.84 -3.02 21.64
C GLN A 218 11.61 -4.03 20.79
N VAL A 219 12.94 -3.95 20.66
CA VAL A 219 13.74 -4.85 19.81
C VAL A 219 13.53 -6.34 20.19
N PRO A 220 13.62 -6.75 21.47
CA PRO A 220 13.36 -8.15 21.86
C PRO A 220 11.90 -8.55 21.63
N LYS A 221 10.96 -7.62 21.80
CA LYS A 221 9.52 -7.87 21.58
C LYS A 221 9.22 -8.13 20.11
N ILE A 222 9.78 -7.32 19.20
CA ILE A 222 9.69 -7.54 17.76
C ILE A 222 10.25 -8.91 17.38
N ARG A 223 11.38 -9.32 17.98
CA ARG A 223 11.96 -10.65 17.77
C ARG A 223 11.00 -11.76 18.20
N THR A 224 10.42 -11.69 19.40
CA THR A 224 9.47 -12.67 19.92
C THR A 224 8.18 -12.74 19.11
N VAL A 225 7.62 -11.59 18.73
CA VAL A 225 6.41 -11.51 17.89
C VAL A 225 6.67 -12.13 16.52
N THR A 226 7.81 -11.82 15.91
CA THR A 226 8.14 -12.33 14.57
C THR A 226 8.47 -13.83 14.59
N GLU A 227 9.05 -14.35 15.67
CA GLU A 227 9.26 -15.80 15.83
C GLU A 227 7.95 -16.55 16.06
N THR A 228 7.02 -15.97 16.84
CA THR A 228 5.66 -16.52 17.00
C THR A 228 4.91 -16.53 15.67
N TYR A 229 5.06 -15.46 14.89
CA TYR A 229 4.53 -15.35 13.53
C TYR A 229 5.10 -16.43 12.61
N ARG A 230 6.43 -16.66 12.62
CA ARG A 230 7.06 -17.73 11.85
C ARG A 230 6.45 -19.09 12.18
N LYS A 231 6.27 -19.43 13.46
CA LYS A 231 5.68 -20.72 13.88
C LYS A 231 4.26 -20.90 13.36
N ARG A 232 3.39 -19.90 13.56
CA ARG A 232 1.98 -19.92 13.10
C ARG A 232 1.87 -19.97 11.57
N THR A 233 2.71 -19.20 10.88
CA THR A 233 2.81 -19.21 9.41
C THR A 233 3.26 -20.58 8.91
N GLY A 234 4.27 -21.18 9.57
CA GLY A 234 4.76 -22.52 9.24
C GLY A 234 3.68 -23.60 9.37
N GLU A 235 2.83 -23.55 10.39
CA GLU A 235 1.68 -24.45 10.53
C GLU A 235 0.66 -24.30 9.39
N THR A 236 0.40 -23.06 8.98
CA THR A 236 -0.50 -22.76 7.86
C THR A 236 0.07 -23.28 6.53
N LEU A 237 1.37 -23.07 6.30
CA LEU A 237 2.06 -23.53 5.09
C LEU A 237 2.15 -25.06 5.01
N LYS A 238 2.25 -25.78 6.14
CA LYS A 238 2.17 -27.27 6.14
C LYS A 238 0.87 -27.73 5.49
N LEU A 239 -0.26 -27.15 5.88
CA LEU A 239 -1.57 -27.52 5.34
C LEU A 239 -1.69 -27.15 3.86
N ALA A 240 -1.29 -25.94 3.48
CA ALA A 240 -1.34 -25.48 2.10
C ALA A 240 -0.44 -26.30 1.16
N PHE A 241 0.79 -26.62 1.58
CA PHE A 241 1.71 -27.44 0.79
C PHE A 241 1.31 -28.91 0.78
N ALA A 242 0.69 -29.44 1.84
CA ALA A 242 0.15 -30.80 1.84
C ALA A 242 -0.97 -30.95 0.81
N SER A 243 -1.86 -29.95 0.71
CA SER A 243 -2.91 -29.90 -0.34
C SER A 243 -2.30 -29.93 -1.75
N SER A 244 -1.31 -29.06 -2.02
CA SER A 244 -0.60 -29.04 -3.30
C SER A 244 0.11 -30.37 -3.59
N ALA A 245 0.74 -30.98 -2.58
CA ALA A 245 1.45 -32.24 -2.73
C ALA A 245 0.49 -33.40 -2.99
N ALA A 246 -0.69 -33.42 -2.37
CA ALA A 246 -1.74 -34.42 -2.62
C ALA A 246 -2.27 -34.33 -4.06
N LEU A 247 -2.52 -33.13 -4.58
CA LEU A 247 -2.94 -32.94 -5.97
C LEU A 247 -1.85 -33.35 -6.97
N GLU A 248 -0.59 -33.06 -6.65
CA GLU A 248 0.54 -33.52 -7.46
C GLU A 248 0.65 -35.05 -7.44
N LEU A 249 0.51 -35.69 -6.27
CA LEU A 249 0.54 -37.13 -6.08
C LEU A 249 -0.55 -37.87 -6.85
N ILE A 250 -1.79 -37.38 -6.82
CA ILE A 250 -2.90 -38.00 -7.57
C ILE A 250 -2.61 -38.00 -9.06
N ALA A 251 -2.10 -36.88 -9.59
CA ALA A 251 -1.75 -36.78 -10.99
C ALA A 251 -0.56 -37.68 -11.37
N THR A 252 0.51 -37.72 -10.57
CA THR A 252 1.68 -38.56 -10.87
C THR A 252 1.36 -40.04 -10.77
N ILE A 253 0.53 -40.47 -9.82
CA ILE A 253 0.04 -41.85 -9.73
C ILE A 253 -0.83 -42.19 -10.95
N SER A 254 -1.70 -41.27 -11.38
CA SER A 254 -2.55 -41.49 -12.56
C SER A 254 -1.72 -41.63 -13.84
N VAL A 255 -0.69 -40.80 -14.02
CA VAL A 255 0.26 -40.92 -15.15
C VAL A 255 1.06 -42.22 -15.06
N ALA A 256 1.54 -42.60 -13.88
CA ALA A 256 2.25 -43.85 -13.68
C ALA A 256 1.36 -45.08 -13.99
N LEU A 257 0.08 -45.02 -13.63
CA LEU A 257 -0.90 -46.07 -13.96
C LEU A 257 -1.04 -46.22 -15.49
N VAL A 258 -1.21 -45.11 -16.21
CA VAL A 258 -1.27 -45.13 -17.69
C VAL A 258 0.02 -45.70 -18.27
N ALA A 259 1.19 -45.23 -17.81
CA ALA A 259 2.49 -45.70 -18.30
C ALA A 259 2.67 -47.22 -18.13
N VAL A 260 2.29 -47.77 -16.97
CA VAL A 260 2.42 -49.21 -16.69
C VAL A 260 1.45 -50.03 -17.52
N VAL A 261 0.19 -49.61 -17.65
CA VAL A 261 -0.81 -50.33 -18.45
C VAL A 261 -0.45 -50.33 -19.93
N VAL A 262 -0.05 -49.17 -20.47
CA VAL A 262 0.40 -49.03 -21.85
C VAL A 262 1.65 -49.88 -22.09
N GLY A 263 2.63 -49.84 -21.20
CA GLY A 263 3.85 -50.65 -21.31
C GLY A 263 3.57 -52.16 -21.30
N LEU A 264 2.69 -52.64 -20.42
CA LEU A 264 2.29 -54.05 -20.40
C LEU A 264 1.53 -54.47 -21.66
N ARG A 265 0.63 -53.62 -22.16
CA ARG A 265 -0.12 -53.90 -23.40
C ARG A 265 0.79 -53.94 -24.61
N LEU A 266 1.76 -53.03 -24.69
CA LEU A 266 2.78 -53.03 -25.73
C LEU A 266 3.62 -54.32 -25.69
N ALA A 267 4.08 -54.73 -24.49
CA ALA A 267 4.84 -55.96 -24.31
C ALA A 267 4.05 -57.23 -24.67
N SER A 268 2.72 -57.21 -24.51
CA SER A 268 1.82 -58.29 -24.94
C SER A 268 1.45 -58.25 -26.43
N GLY A 269 1.97 -57.28 -27.21
CA GLY A 269 1.66 -57.08 -28.62
C GLY A 269 0.26 -56.49 -28.90
N GLY A 270 -0.40 -55.91 -27.89
CA GLY A 270 -1.77 -55.41 -27.99
C GLY A 270 -1.92 -53.98 -28.52
N ILE A 271 -0.81 -53.24 -28.69
CA ILE A 271 -0.75 -51.87 -29.25
C ILE A 271 0.60 -51.65 -29.96
N GLU A 272 0.66 -50.71 -30.89
CA GLU A 272 1.91 -50.33 -31.59
C GLU A 272 2.82 -49.43 -30.73
N PHE A 273 4.13 -49.45 -31.00
CA PHE A 273 5.12 -48.66 -30.25
C PHE A 273 4.88 -47.14 -30.34
N GLN A 274 4.59 -46.62 -31.54
CA GLN A 274 4.28 -45.20 -31.73
C GLN A 274 3.02 -44.78 -30.97
N VAL A 275 1.98 -45.61 -30.99
CA VAL A 275 0.74 -45.40 -30.22
C VAL A 275 1.06 -45.32 -28.73
N ALA A 276 1.80 -46.30 -28.21
CA ALA A 276 2.18 -46.37 -26.80
C ALA A 276 2.98 -45.13 -26.34
N LEU A 277 3.98 -44.71 -27.12
CA LEU A 277 4.81 -43.56 -26.79
C LEU A 277 4.03 -42.24 -26.88
N THR A 278 3.14 -42.10 -27.87
CA THR A 278 2.27 -40.92 -28.01
C THR A 278 1.32 -40.80 -26.81
N VAL A 279 0.67 -41.89 -26.41
CA VAL A 279 -0.22 -41.92 -25.24
C VAL A 279 0.54 -41.58 -23.96
N LEU A 280 1.77 -42.08 -23.80
CA LEU A 280 2.61 -41.77 -22.65
C LEU A 280 2.91 -40.27 -22.55
N LEU A 281 3.27 -39.63 -23.66
CA LEU A 281 3.61 -38.20 -23.70
C LEU A 281 2.37 -37.31 -23.49
N LEU A 282 1.19 -37.74 -23.95
CA LEU A 282 -0.07 -37.00 -23.77
C LEU A 282 -0.67 -37.13 -22.37
N ALA A 283 -0.42 -38.24 -21.67
CA ALA A 283 -0.98 -38.50 -20.35
C ALA A 283 -0.72 -37.38 -19.33
N PRO A 284 0.52 -36.93 -19.06
CA PRO A 284 0.77 -35.87 -18.06
C PRO A 284 0.15 -34.52 -18.43
N GLU A 285 0.04 -34.22 -19.73
CA GLU A 285 -0.53 -32.97 -20.26
C GLU A 285 -2.03 -32.86 -19.97
N ALA A 286 -2.74 -33.98 -19.77
CA ALA A 286 -4.14 -33.98 -19.38
C ALA A 286 -4.37 -33.55 -17.92
N TYR A 287 -3.41 -33.79 -17.01
CA TYR A 287 -3.55 -33.48 -15.58
C TYR A 287 -2.91 -32.16 -15.17
N TRP A 288 -1.89 -31.69 -15.90
CA TRP A 288 -1.14 -30.50 -15.53
C TRP A 288 -2.01 -29.22 -15.42
N PRO A 289 -2.92 -28.90 -16.36
CA PRO A 289 -3.74 -27.70 -16.27
C PRO A 289 -4.65 -27.65 -15.04
N LEU A 290 -5.23 -28.81 -14.66
CA LEU A 290 -6.13 -28.91 -13.52
C LEU A 290 -5.39 -28.61 -12.21
N ARG A 291 -4.15 -29.13 -12.06
CA ARG A 291 -3.29 -28.80 -10.92
C ARG A 291 -2.92 -27.33 -10.90
N ARG A 292 -2.62 -26.74 -12.07
CA ARG A 292 -2.26 -25.33 -12.19
C ARG A 292 -3.41 -24.41 -11.78
N VAL A 293 -4.65 -24.69 -12.19
CA VAL A 293 -5.83 -23.93 -11.74
C VAL A 293 -5.98 -23.97 -10.22
N GLY A 294 -5.77 -25.14 -9.60
CA GLY A 294 -5.78 -25.27 -8.14
C GLY A 294 -4.72 -24.39 -7.46
N ALA A 295 -3.49 -24.36 -8.00
CA ALA A 295 -2.41 -23.53 -7.47
C ALA A 295 -2.67 -22.01 -7.65
N GLU A 296 -3.24 -21.60 -8.77
CA GLU A 296 -3.48 -20.18 -9.10
C GLU A 296 -4.80 -19.64 -8.50
N PHE A 297 -5.70 -20.51 -8.01
CA PHE A 297 -6.99 -20.11 -7.42
C PHE A 297 -6.83 -19.14 -6.25
N HIS A 298 -5.82 -19.36 -5.40
CA HIS A 298 -5.55 -18.47 -4.26
C HIS A 298 -5.07 -17.08 -4.71
N SER A 299 -4.24 -17.00 -5.76
CA SER A 299 -3.83 -15.72 -6.34
C SER A 299 -4.96 -14.99 -7.05
N ALA A 300 -5.99 -15.72 -7.51
CA ALA A 300 -7.20 -15.15 -8.10
C ALA A 300 -8.21 -14.64 -7.06
N ALA A 301 -8.21 -15.21 -5.85
CA ALA A 301 -9.20 -14.90 -4.81
C ALA A 301 -9.21 -13.39 -4.45
N GLU A 302 -8.02 -12.80 -4.28
CA GLU A 302 -7.87 -11.36 -3.99
C GLU A 302 -8.42 -10.49 -5.13
N GLY A 303 -8.13 -10.84 -6.39
CA GLY A 303 -8.68 -10.15 -7.55
C GLY A 303 -10.20 -10.28 -7.67
N THR A 304 -10.78 -11.45 -7.35
CA THR A 304 -12.24 -11.64 -7.35
C THR A 304 -12.94 -10.84 -6.23
N ALA A 305 -12.30 -10.68 -5.08
CA ALA A 305 -12.80 -9.83 -4.01
C ALA A 305 -12.79 -8.35 -4.44
N THR A 306 -11.76 -7.89 -5.17
CA THR A 306 -11.75 -6.55 -5.76
C THR A 306 -12.89 -6.36 -6.76
N PHE A 307 -13.13 -7.33 -7.66
CA PHE A 307 -14.27 -7.24 -8.58
C PHE A 307 -15.60 -7.17 -7.84
N GLU A 308 -15.77 -7.94 -6.76
CA GLU A 308 -16.96 -7.92 -5.92
C GLU A 308 -17.16 -6.56 -5.24
N ALA A 309 -16.11 -6.00 -4.63
CA ALA A 309 -16.16 -4.67 -4.02
C ALA A 309 -16.51 -3.57 -5.04
N ILE A 310 -15.87 -3.58 -6.21
CA ILE A 310 -16.17 -2.60 -7.29
C ILE A 310 -17.60 -2.80 -7.82
N HIS A 311 -18.04 -4.04 -7.95
CA HIS A 311 -19.41 -4.33 -8.38
C HIS A 311 -20.42 -3.86 -7.33
N GLU A 312 -20.19 -4.10 -6.04
CA GLU A 312 -21.05 -3.64 -4.95
C GLU A 312 -21.15 -2.11 -4.92
N LEU A 313 -20.02 -1.42 -5.11
CA LEU A 313 -19.96 0.03 -5.30
C LEU A 313 -20.82 0.49 -6.49
N THR A 314 -20.84 -0.28 -7.57
CA THR A 314 -21.61 0.07 -8.78
C THR A 314 -23.10 -0.31 -8.68
N ASN A 315 -23.46 -1.36 -7.93
CA ASN A 315 -24.79 -2.01 -8.00
C ASN A 315 -25.66 -1.94 -6.72
N GLN A 316 -25.11 -1.97 -5.50
CA GLN A 316 -25.91 -2.28 -4.28
C GLN A 316 -26.10 -1.15 -3.25
N GLN A 317 -25.34 -0.04 -3.28
CA GLN A 317 -25.54 1.05 -2.31
C GLN A 317 -25.64 2.47 -2.91
N PHE A 318 -25.15 2.71 -4.13
CA PHE A 318 -25.19 4.04 -4.76
C PHE A 318 -26.42 4.35 -5.62
N LEU A 319 -27.17 3.32 -6.02
CA LEU A 319 -28.38 3.49 -6.82
C LEU A 319 -29.62 3.82 -5.97
N ARG A 320 -29.53 3.76 -4.63
CA ARG A 320 -30.38 4.61 -3.79
C ARG A 320 -29.83 6.02 -3.88
N ARG A 321 -30.10 6.69 -5.00
CA ARG A 321 -30.16 8.16 -5.02
C ARG A 321 -31.14 8.53 -3.91
N GLU A 322 -30.65 8.91 -2.73
CA GLU A 322 -31.29 10.06 -2.10
C GLU A 322 -31.31 11.15 -3.18
N PRO A 323 -32.44 11.84 -3.39
CA PRO A 323 -32.52 12.87 -4.42
C PRO A 323 -31.30 13.78 -4.25
N ALA A 324 -30.56 14.02 -5.34
CA ALA A 324 -29.40 14.89 -5.27
C ALA A 324 -29.87 16.21 -4.65
N VAL A 325 -29.06 16.80 -3.77
CA VAL A 325 -29.37 18.10 -3.14
C VAL A 325 -29.85 19.12 -4.18
N LEU A 326 -29.28 19.01 -5.38
CA LEU A 326 -29.64 19.69 -6.61
C LEU A 326 -30.07 18.64 -7.65
N ASP A 327 -31.38 18.42 -7.78
CA ASP A 327 -31.96 17.25 -8.46
C ASP A 327 -32.41 17.57 -9.89
N GLY A 328 -32.46 18.86 -10.25
CA GLY A 328 -32.69 19.34 -11.62
C GLY A 328 -33.99 18.83 -12.26
N ARG A 329 -35.01 18.48 -11.45
CA ARG A 329 -36.23 17.74 -11.88
C ARG A 329 -37.02 18.41 -13.00
N THR A 330 -36.77 19.69 -13.24
CA THR A 330 -37.39 20.52 -14.30
C THR A 330 -36.51 20.76 -15.52
N GLY A 331 -35.25 20.30 -15.53
CA GLY A 331 -34.28 20.49 -16.63
C GLY A 331 -33.84 21.95 -16.83
N THR A 332 -34.10 22.81 -15.85
CA THR A 332 -33.92 24.25 -16.01
C THR A 332 -32.49 24.66 -15.63
N SER A 333 -31.65 24.98 -16.62
CA SER A 333 -30.33 25.56 -16.34
C SER A 333 -30.47 26.92 -15.64
N CYS A 334 -29.48 27.32 -14.84
CA CYS A 334 -29.24 28.76 -14.68
C CYS A 334 -29.06 29.30 -16.11
N GLY A 335 -29.87 30.26 -16.53
CA GLY A 335 -29.85 30.73 -17.91
C GLY A 335 -28.47 31.24 -18.32
N PRO A 336 -28.23 31.49 -19.62
CA PRO A 336 -26.97 32.04 -20.15
C PRO A 336 -26.65 33.47 -19.66
N GLU A 337 -27.49 34.04 -18.80
CA GLU A 337 -27.28 35.34 -18.17
C GLU A 337 -26.34 35.16 -16.98
N ASN A 338 -25.08 35.54 -17.16
CA ASN A 338 -24.01 35.49 -16.15
C ASN A 338 -24.19 36.55 -15.05
N VAL A 339 -25.44 36.73 -14.57
CA VAL A 339 -25.85 37.80 -13.66
C VAL A 339 -26.36 37.18 -12.37
N ALA A 340 -25.81 37.63 -11.25
CA ALA A 340 -26.22 37.17 -9.94
C ALA A 340 -27.67 37.57 -9.61
N ARG A 341 -28.40 36.68 -8.94
CA ARG A 341 -29.78 36.88 -8.47
C ARG A 341 -29.78 36.81 -6.95
N PRO A 342 -30.72 37.48 -6.27
CA PRO A 342 -30.78 37.43 -4.80
C PRO A 342 -31.09 36.02 -4.31
N ILE A 343 -30.50 35.62 -3.19
CA ILE A 343 -30.76 34.33 -2.52
C ILE A 343 -31.63 34.60 -1.29
N ASN A 344 -32.82 33.99 -1.23
CA ASN A 344 -33.72 34.08 -0.09
C ASN A 344 -33.70 32.76 0.70
N LEU A 345 -33.41 32.83 1.99
CA LEU A 345 -33.53 31.74 2.96
C LEU A 345 -34.86 31.92 3.69
N ILE A 346 -35.71 30.89 3.69
CA ILE A 346 -37.05 30.93 4.29
C ILE A 346 -37.17 29.74 5.24
N ASP A 347 -37.22 30.03 6.54
CA ASP A 347 -37.33 29.07 7.64
C ASP A 347 -36.38 27.88 7.49
N LEU A 348 -35.15 28.16 7.08
CA LEU A 348 -34.15 27.17 6.73
C LEU A 348 -33.60 26.49 8.00
N SER A 349 -33.77 25.18 8.08
CA SER A 349 -33.05 24.36 9.06
C SER A 349 -32.04 23.45 8.36
N VAL A 350 -30.86 23.35 8.94
CA VAL A 350 -29.72 22.63 8.36
C VAL A 350 -29.17 21.62 9.35
N ALA A 351 -29.07 20.36 8.92
CA ALA A 351 -28.53 19.27 9.72
C ALA A 351 -27.55 18.44 8.88
N TRP A 352 -26.53 17.90 9.53
CA TRP A 352 -25.75 16.81 8.93
C TRP A 352 -26.57 15.51 8.98
N PRO A 353 -26.35 14.56 8.06
CA PRO A 353 -27.02 13.26 8.13
C PRO A 353 -26.85 12.61 9.50
N ASP A 354 -27.93 12.06 10.04
CA ASP A 354 -28.00 11.41 11.36
C ASP A 354 -27.60 12.29 12.56
N ARG A 355 -27.67 13.63 12.42
CA ARG A 355 -27.42 14.59 13.51
C ARG A 355 -28.57 15.56 13.72
N ASP A 356 -28.63 16.14 14.91
CA ASP A 356 -29.55 17.22 15.22
C ASP A 356 -29.26 18.48 14.37
N PRO A 357 -30.28 19.33 14.09
CA PRO A 357 -30.09 20.56 13.33
C PRO A 357 -29.06 21.49 13.99
N VAL A 358 -28.13 21.99 13.19
CA VAL A 358 -27.10 22.95 13.64
C VAL A 358 -27.59 24.38 13.47
N VAL A 359 -28.44 24.62 12.48
CA VAL A 359 -29.15 25.89 12.24
C VAL A 359 -30.64 25.58 12.17
N GLU A 360 -31.45 26.36 12.88
CA GLU A 360 -32.91 26.18 12.94
C GLU A 360 -33.65 27.45 12.48
N ALA A 361 -34.63 27.26 11.60
CA ALA A 361 -35.59 28.27 11.15
C ALA A 361 -34.98 29.62 10.72
N LEU A 362 -33.83 29.59 10.02
CA LEU A 362 -33.16 30.80 9.55
C LEU A 362 -33.91 31.42 8.36
N SER A 363 -34.36 32.66 8.54
CA SER A 363 -34.95 33.48 7.48
C SER A 363 -34.08 34.71 7.21
N ALA A 364 -33.47 34.79 6.02
CA ALA A 364 -32.55 35.87 5.65
C ALA A 364 -32.53 36.09 4.13
N ARG A 365 -32.12 37.30 3.69
CA ARG A 365 -32.00 37.66 2.27
C ARG A 365 -30.59 38.10 1.94
N ILE A 366 -29.98 37.46 0.95
CA ILE A 366 -28.70 37.82 0.35
C ILE A 366 -29.00 38.61 -0.94
N PRO A 367 -28.66 39.91 -1.01
CA PRO A 367 -28.89 40.73 -2.20
C PRO A 367 -28.06 40.26 -3.41
N ALA A 368 -28.44 40.69 -4.61
CA ALA A 368 -27.63 40.48 -5.81
C ALA A 368 -26.55 41.56 -5.90
N GLY A 369 -25.29 41.15 -5.94
CA GLY A 369 -24.13 42.03 -5.85
C GLY A 369 -23.85 42.49 -4.42
N GLY A 370 -22.64 43.01 -4.19
CA GLY A 370 -22.19 43.40 -2.85
C GLY A 370 -21.66 42.23 -2.01
N ILE A 371 -21.25 42.55 -0.78
CA ILE A 371 -20.65 41.64 0.19
C ILE A 371 -21.66 41.34 1.29
N THR A 372 -21.97 40.06 1.49
CA THR A 372 -22.77 39.57 2.63
C THR A 372 -21.89 38.77 3.58
N ALA A 373 -21.77 39.21 4.84
CA ALA A 373 -21.02 38.52 5.87
C ALA A 373 -21.92 37.63 6.74
N ILE A 374 -21.50 36.38 6.97
CA ILE A 374 -22.14 35.43 7.90
C ILE A 374 -21.28 35.38 9.17
N VAL A 375 -21.87 35.75 10.30
CA VAL A 375 -21.21 35.87 11.61
C VAL A 375 -21.89 35.00 12.67
N GLY A 376 -21.15 34.64 13.72
CA GLY A 376 -21.66 33.85 14.84
C GLY A 376 -20.56 33.02 15.53
N PRO A 377 -20.82 32.48 16.75
CA PRO A 377 -19.84 31.70 17.51
C PRO A 377 -19.39 30.41 16.79
N SER A 378 -18.26 29.85 17.19
CA SER A 378 -17.81 28.55 16.64
C SER A 378 -18.84 27.46 16.90
N GLY A 379 -19.09 26.60 15.91
CA GLY A 379 -20.08 25.52 16.03
C GLY A 379 -21.54 25.93 15.77
N CYS A 380 -21.86 27.21 15.56
CA CYS A 380 -23.24 27.65 15.25
C CYS A 380 -23.72 27.32 13.81
N GLY A 381 -22.94 26.58 13.03
CA GLY A 381 -23.34 26.12 11.71
C GLY A 381 -22.97 27.00 10.51
N LYS A 382 -22.12 28.03 10.64
CA LYS A 382 -21.67 28.91 9.52
C LYS A 382 -21.19 28.13 8.29
N SER A 383 -20.18 27.28 8.47
CA SER A 383 -19.65 26.45 7.38
C SER A 383 -20.70 25.44 6.89
N THR A 384 -21.60 24.99 7.77
CA THR A 384 -22.69 24.06 7.40
C THR A 384 -23.71 24.76 6.49
N LEU A 385 -24.05 26.03 6.77
CA LEU A 385 -24.88 26.88 5.91
C LEU A 385 -24.21 27.12 4.55
N LEU A 386 -22.89 27.39 4.51
CA LEU A 386 -22.15 27.47 3.25
C LEU A 386 -22.24 26.17 2.45
N GLN A 387 -22.18 24.99 3.09
CA GLN A 387 -22.34 23.71 2.37
C GLN A 387 -23.72 23.54 1.75
N VAL A 388 -24.78 24.06 2.38
CA VAL A 388 -26.12 24.09 1.77
C VAL A 388 -26.15 25.03 0.57
N LEU A 389 -25.58 26.23 0.68
CA LEU A 389 -25.54 27.20 -0.42
C LEU A 389 -24.71 26.69 -1.61
N LEU A 390 -23.64 25.94 -1.35
CA LEU A 390 -22.86 25.24 -2.38
C LEU A 390 -23.65 24.11 -3.08
N GLY A 391 -24.77 23.67 -2.51
CA GLY A 391 -25.56 22.54 -3.01
C GLY A 391 -24.94 21.18 -2.70
N GLU A 392 -24.18 21.11 -1.59
CA GLU A 392 -23.43 19.93 -1.19
C GLU A 392 -24.03 19.22 0.04
N LEU A 393 -24.82 19.93 0.83
CA LEU A 393 -25.55 19.39 1.98
C LEU A 393 -27.06 19.62 1.75
N PRO A 394 -27.91 18.60 1.91
CA PRO A 394 -29.36 18.80 1.86
C PRO A 394 -29.83 19.68 3.02
N ARG A 395 -30.86 20.47 2.77
CA ARG A 395 -31.60 21.16 3.84
C ARG A 395 -32.46 20.17 4.61
N ALA A 396 -32.58 20.34 5.92
CA ALA A 396 -33.47 19.52 6.75
C ALA A 396 -34.94 19.97 6.63
N SER A 397 -35.17 21.28 6.66
CA SER A 397 -36.48 21.91 6.39
C SER A 397 -36.30 23.33 5.85
N GLY A 398 -37.39 23.92 5.34
CA GLY A 398 -37.38 25.28 4.77
C GLY A 398 -37.08 25.32 3.28
N LEU A 399 -36.88 26.54 2.75
CA LEU A 399 -36.63 26.81 1.33
C LEU A 399 -35.39 27.69 1.16
N VAL A 400 -34.58 27.38 0.15
CA VAL A 400 -33.52 28.25 -0.37
C VAL A 400 -33.94 28.63 -1.78
N ALA A 401 -34.25 29.90 -2.04
CA ALA A 401 -34.69 30.37 -3.35
C ALA A 401 -33.63 31.28 -3.99
N VAL A 402 -33.15 30.91 -5.19
CA VAL A 402 -32.25 31.72 -6.01
C VAL A 402 -33.10 32.48 -7.05
N GLY A 403 -33.34 33.77 -6.80
CA GLY A 403 -34.35 34.55 -7.51
C GLY A 403 -35.76 33.98 -7.25
N ASN A 404 -36.41 33.48 -8.30
CA ASN A 404 -37.75 32.88 -8.22
C ASN A 404 -37.74 31.33 -8.29
N ARG A 405 -36.57 30.71 -8.16
CA ARG A 405 -36.42 29.26 -8.29
C ARG A 405 -35.95 28.66 -6.97
N ASP A 406 -36.49 27.51 -6.62
CA ASP A 406 -35.92 26.71 -5.55
C ASP A 406 -34.50 26.25 -5.94
N HIS A 407 -33.57 26.37 -5.02
CA HIS A 407 -32.20 25.88 -5.14
C HIS A 407 -32.19 24.40 -5.52
N ALA A 408 -33.04 23.58 -4.88
CA ALA A 408 -33.13 22.14 -5.14
C ALA A 408 -33.52 21.78 -6.60
N ASP A 409 -34.18 22.69 -7.32
CA ASP A 409 -34.60 22.50 -8.70
C ASP A 409 -33.54 22.87 -9.74
N ILE A 410 -32.42 23.48 -9.32
CA ILE A 410 -31.33 23.89 -10.20
C ILE A 410 -30.46 22.67 -10.54
N ASP A 411 -30.04 22.55 -11.81
CA ASP A 411 -29.06 21.53 -12.20
C ASP A 411 -27.71 21.76 -11.48
N ARG A 412 -27.21 20.71 -10.83
CA ARG A 412 -25.97 20.72 -10.04
C ARG A 412 -24.76 21.21 -10.84
N THR A 413 -24.63 20.79 -12.09
CA THR A 413 -23.49 21.15 -12.94
C THR A 413 -23.56 22.63 -13.32
N SER A 414 -24.76 23.11 -13.65
CA SER A 414 -25.02 24.52 -13.93
C SER A 414 -24.77 25.41 -12.72
N TRP A 415 -25.17 24.99 -11.50
CA TRP A 415 -24.91 25.74 -10.27
C TRP A 415 -23.42 25.86 -9.98
N ARG A 416 -22.68 24.74 -10.06
CA ARG A 416 -21.22 24.74 -9.86
C ARG A 416 -20.48 25.63 -10.84
N LYS A 417 -20.95 25.78 -12.10
CA LYS A 417 -20.35 26.73 -13.07
C LYS A 417 -20.55 28.19 -12.65
N ALA A 418 -21.63 28.47 -11.94
CA ALA A 418 -22.00 29.81 -11.49
C ALA A 418 -21.39 30.21 -10.14
N VAL A 419 -20.77 29.27 -9.40
CA VAL A 419 -20.26 29.50 -8.04
C VAL A 419 -18.75 29.31 -7.97
N ALA A 420 -18.00 30.32 -7.53
CA ALA A 420 -16.60 30.18 -7.12
C ALA A 420 -16.54 30.02 -5.60
N HIS A 421 -15.67 29.12 -5.12
CA HIS A 421 -15.57 28.81 -3.70
C HIS A 421 -14.11 28.86 -3.23
N LEU A 422 -13.86 29.61 -2.15
CA LEU A 422 -12.61 29.60 -1.42
C LEU A 422 -12.84 28.95 -0.04
N PRO A 423 -12.37 27.71 0.18
CA PRO A 423 -12.47 27.07 1.49
C PRO A 423 -11.56 27.73 2.54
N GLN A 424 -11.87 27.49 3.82
CA GLN A 424 -11.09 27.95 4.99
C GLN A 424 -9.60 27.60 4.90
N ARG A 425 -9.28 26.42 4.38
CA ARG A 425 -7.90 26.06 4.01
C ARG A 425 -7.76 26.18 2.51
N PRO A 426 -6.99 27.16 1.99
CA PRO A 426 -6.81 27.35 0.55
C PRO A 426 -6.36 26.06 -0.13
N TRP A 427 -7.14 25.60 -1.11
CA TRP A 427 -6.85 24.37 -1.83
C TRP A 427 -5.94 24.65 -3.04
N LEU A 428 -4.74 24.08 -3.02
CA LEU A 428 -3.75 24.18 -4.10
C LEU A 428 -3.35 22.78 -4.54
N VAL A 429 -3.23 22.60 -5.86
CA VAL A 429 -2.78 21.35 -6.47
C VAL A 429 -1.25 21.41 -6.60
N PRO A 430 -0.51 20.30 -6.39
CA PRO A 430 0.94 20.24 -6.57
C PRO A 430 1.31 20.29 -8.07
N ASP A 431 1.17 21.48 -8.66
CA ASP A 431 1.41 21.83 -10.06
C ASP A 431 1.92 23.29 -10.12
N THR A 432 2.10 23.86 -11.30
CA THR A 432 2.60 25.24 -11.42
C THR A 432 1.62 26.28 -10.86
N ILE A 433 2.14 27.48 -10.55
CA ILE A 433 1.31 28.64 -10.16
C ILE A 433 0.24 28.88 -11.24
N ALA A 434 0.64 28.88 -12.52
CA ALA A 434 -0.28 29.05 -13.64
C ALA A 434 -1.36 27.96 -13.69
N ALA A 435 -0.98 26.70 -13.52
CA ALA A 435 -1.92 25.58 -13.49
C ALA A 435 -2.96 25.75 -12.36
N ASN A 436 -2.53 26.20 -11.19
CA ASN A 436 -3.41 26.46 -10.05
C ASN A 436 -4.42 27.57 -10.32
N VAL A 437 -4.01 28.69 -10.93
CA VAL A 437 -4.93 29.79 -11.26
C VAL A 437 -5.90 29.36 -12.38
N ARG A 438 -5.40 28.65 -13.41
CA ARG A 438 -6.18 28.15 -14.56
C ARG A 438 -7.26 27.13 -14.20
N ILE A 439 -7.26 26.55 -13.00
CA ILE A 439 -8.41 25.76 -12.52
C ILE A 439 -9.71 26.58 -12.58
N GLY A 440 -9.64 27.89 -12.33
CA GLY A 440 -10.79 28.78 -12.40
C GLY A 440 -11.35 28.93 -13.81
N ARG A 441 -10.45 29.05 -14.80
CA ARG A 441 -10.76 29.13 -16.24
C ARG A 441 -9.66 28.44 -17.06
N PRO A 442 -9.85 27.16 -17.46
CA PRO A 442 -8.78 26.35 -18.08
C PRO A 442 -8.23 26.87 -19.40
N GLY A 443 -9.01 27.68 -20.13
CA GLY A 443 -8.62 28.28 -21.41
C GLY A 443 -7.91 29.63 -21.31
N ALA A 444 -7.61 30.12 -20.11
CA ALA A 444 -7.01 31.43 -19.92
C ALA A 444 -5.53 31.48 -20.38
N ASP A 445 -5.17 32.55 -21.08
CA ASP A 445 -3.80 32.78 -21.53
C ASP A 445 -2.88 33.26 -20.39
N ASP A 446 -1.57 33.42 -20.66
CA ASP A 446 -0.63 33.87 -19.62
C ASP A 446 -0.92 35.30 -19.14
N ALA A 447 -1.41 36.18 -20.03
CA ALA A 447 -1.68 37.58 -19.69
C ALA A 447 -2.85 37.69 -18.72
N GLU A 448 -3.90 36.88 -18.90
CA GLU A 448 -5.04 36.78 -18.00
C GLU A 448 -4.64 36.22 -16.64
N VAL A 449 -3.72 35.24 -16.59
CA VAL A 449 -3.15 34.72 -15.33
C VAL A 449 -2.37 35.81 -14.59
N TRP A 450 -1.53 36.57 -15.30
CA TRP A 450 -0.79 37.70 -14.69
C TRP A 450 -1.72 38.79 -14.18
N ALA A 451 -2.80 39.10 -14.90
CA ALA A 451 -3.81 40.07 -14.45
C ALA A 451 -4.50 39.61 -13.15
N ALA A 452 -4.86 38.32 -13.06
CA ALA A 452 -5.43 37.75 -11.84
C ALA A 452 -4.45 37.77 -10.65
N LEU A 453 -3.16 37.49 -10.90
CA LEU A 453 -2.10 37.59 -9.88
C LEU A 453 -1.84 39.04 -9.46
N ALA A 454 -1.96 40.00 -10.36
CA ALA A 454 -1.81 41.42 -10.06
C ALA A 454 -2.97 41.92 -9.18
N ALA A 455 -4.20 41.46 -9.44
CA ALA A 455 -5.37 41.83 -8.64
C ALA A 455 -5.21 41.45 -7.16
N VAL A 456 -4.48 40.37 -6.85
CA VAL A 456 -4.22 39.91 -5.48
C VAL A 456 -2.83 40.29 -4.95
N ASP A 457 -2.13 41.23 -5.60
CA ASP A 457 -0.79 41.69 -5.22
C ASP A 457 0.26 40.56 -5.10
N LEU A 458 0.19 39.57 -6.00
CA LEU A 458 1.18 38.50 -6.12
C LEU A 458 2.08 38.61 -7.36
N ALA A 459 1.74 39.45 -8.33
CA ALA A 459 2.46 39.50 -9.61
C ALA A 459 3.95 39.84 -9.46
N SER A 460 4.31 40.82 -8.63
CA SER A 460 5.71 41.19 -8.38
C SER A 460 6.50 40.02 -7.75
N HIS A 461 5.94 39.42 -6.70
CA HIS A 461 6.56 38.28 -6.03
C HIS A 461 6.74 37.07 -6.95
N VAL A 462 5.73 36.76 -7.78
CA VAL A 462 5.81 35.65 -8.74
C VAL A 462 6.82 35.95 -9.85
N ALA A 463 6.97 37.20 -10.28
CA ALA A 463 7.98 37.59 -11.28
C ALA A 463 9.42 37.43 -10.77
N ASP A 464 9.63 37.57 -9.46
CA ASP A 464 10.94 37.36 -8.82
C ASP A 464 11.30 35.87 -8.65
N LEU A 465 10.34 34.95 -8.82
CA LEU A 465 10.61 33.51 -8.76
C LEU A 465 11.38 33.03 -10.00
N PRO A 466 12.29 32.04 -9.87
CA PRO A 466 13.16 31.58 -10.96
C PRO A 466 12.45 31.15 -12.25
N HIS A 467 11.19 30.72 -12.13
CA HIS A 467 10.38 30.22 -13.25
C HIS A 467 9.08 31.01 -13.45
N GLY A 468 8.91 32.17 -12.79
CA GLY A 468 7.69 32.98 -12.92
C GLY A 468 6.43 32.19 -12.58
N ILE A 469 5.40 32.32 -13.43
CA ILE A 469 4.14 31.57 -13.31
C ILE A 469 4.28 30.05 -13.53
N GLU A 470 5.39 29.59 -14.13
CA GLU A 470 5.68 28.17 -14.33
C GLU A 470 6.43 27.56 -13.13
N THR A 471 6.58 28.30 -12.04
CA THR A 471 7.18 27.78 -10.81
C THR A 471 6.33 26.63 -10.26
N PRO A 472 6.90 25.42 -10.08
CA PRO A 472 6.17 24.27 -9.55
C PRO A 472 5.93 24.45 -8.05
N LEU A 473 4.71 24.16 -7.60
CA LEU A 473 4.35 24.15 -6.18
C LEU A 473 4.40 22.73 -5.63
N GLY A 474 4.85 22.59 -4.38
CA GLY A 474 4.78 21.32 -3.65
C GLY A 474 3.36 21.00 -3.16
N GLU A 475 3.22 19.88 -2.43
CA GLU A 475 1.95 19.53 -1.77
C GLU A 475 1.47 20.66 -0.86
N ASP A 476 0.16 20.94 -0.89
CA ASP A 476 -0.47 22.06 -0.20
C ASP A 476 0.16 23.45 -0.46
N GLY A 477 0.85 23.63 -1.61
CA GLY A 477 1.50 24.89 -1.95
C GLY A 477 2.82 25.14 -1.21
N LEU A 478 3.53 24.07 -0.82
CA LEU A 478 4.89 24.15 -0.30
C LEU A 478 5.78 25.01 -1.21
N GLY A 479 6.41 26.04 -0.61
CA GLY A 479 7.12 27.11 -1.34
C GLY A 479 6.46 28.49 -1.22
N LEU A 480 5.21 28.58 -0.75
CA LEU A 480 4.51 29.84 -0.49
C LEU A 480 4.12 30.00 0.99
N SER A 481 4.12 31.23 1.50
CA SER A 481 3.61 31.56 2.83
C SER A 481 2.09 31.34 2.91
N ALA A 482 1.52 31.21 4.12
CA ALA A 482 0.09 31.01 4.29
C ALA A 482 -0.75 32.12 3.61
N GLY A 483 -0.32 33.38 3.74
CA GLY A 483 -0.97 34.50 3.06
C GLY A 483 -0.81 34.50 1.55
N GLN A 484 0.33 34.05 1.04
CA GLN A 484 0.52 33.89 -0.42
C GLN A 484 -0.35 32.76 -0.97
N ARG A 485 -0.50 31.65 -0.24
CA ARG A 485 -1.40 30.55 -0.64
C ARG A 485 -2.86 30.99 -0.70
N ALA A 486 -3.33 31.73 0.30
CA ALA A 486 -4.68 32.29 0.31
C ALA A 486 -4.91 33.23 -0.88
N ARG A 487 -3.95 34.14 -1.14
CA ARG A 487 -4.01 35.07 -2.29
C ARG A 487 -3.95 34.35 -3.63
N LEU A 488 -3.16 33.29 -3.77
CA LEU A 488 -3.11 32.48 -4.99
C LEU A 488 -4.45 31.78 -5.26
N ALA A 489 -5.06 31.20 -4.23
CA ALA A 489 -6.39 30.60 -4.34
C ALA A 489 -7.47 31.66 -4.64
N LEU A 490 -7.30 32.90 -4.15
CA LEU A 490 -8.16 34.02 -4.50
C LEU A 490 -7.95 34.47 -5.96
N ALA A 491 -6.72 34.47 -6.48
CA ALA A 491 -6.47 34.75 -7.90
C ALA A 491 -7.24 33.78 -8.82
N ARG A 492 -7.35 32.51 -8.42
CA ARG A 492 -8.20 31.52 -9.11
C ARG A 492 -9.68 31.94 -9.12
N VAL A 493 -10.18 32.48 -8.00
CA VAL A 493 -11.56 32.99 -7.89
C VAL A 493 -11.75 34.22 -8.78
N VAL A 494 -10.80 35.16 -8.79
CA VAL A 494 -10.81 36.34 -9.66
C VAL A 494 -10.84 35.95 -11.13
N LEU A 495 -9.96 35.03 -11.56
CA LEU A 495 -9.91 34.57 -12.96
C LEU A 495 -11.19 33.83 -13.40
N ALA A 496 -11.93 33.24 -12.46
CA ALA A 496 -13.10 32.43 -12.76
C ALA A 496 -14.34 33.25 -13.15
N GLU A 497 -14.41 34.54 -12.76
CA GLU A 497 -15.50 35.47 -13.10
C GLU A 497 -16.91 34.88 -12.91
N ARG A 498 -17.12 34.17 -11.78
CA ARG A 498 -18.38 33.48 -11.48
C ARG A 498 -19.33 34.39 -10.70
N PRO A 499 -20.64 34.41 -11.01
CA PRO A 499 -21.60 35.36 -10.44
C PRO A 499 -21.83 35.24 -8.93
N TYR A 500 -21.51 34.09 -8.33
CA TYR A 500 -21.53 33.90 -6.88
C TYR A 500 -20.14 33.50 -6.38
N VAL A 501 -19.65 34.17 -5.35
CA VAL A 501 -18.36 33.90 -4.72
C VAL A 501 -18.60 33.59 -3.25
N LEU A 502 -18.29 32.36 -2.83
CA LEU A 502 -18.42 31.92 -1.43
C LEU A 502 -17.03 31.80 -0.82
N LEU A 503 -16.77 32.55 0.24
CA LEU A 503 -15.48 32.59 0.93
C LEU A 503 -15.67 32.12 2.38
N ASP A 504 -15.10 30.98 2.74
CA ASP A 504 -15.15 30.48 4.11
C ASP A 504 -13.91 30.97 4.88
N GLU A 505 -14.06 31.98 5.72
CA GLU A 505 -12.97 32.56 6.54
C GLU A 505 -11.67 32.90 5.79
N PRO A 506 -11.72 33.67 4.69
CA PRO A 506 -10.57 33.91 3.81
C PRO A 506 -9.43 34.70 4.49
N THR A 507 -9.69 35.39 5.60
CA THR A 507 -8.72 36.19 6.36
C THR A 507 -8.17 35.48 7.60
N ALA A 508 -8.53 34.22 7.81
CA ALA A 508 -8.01 33.43 8.92
C ALA A 508 -6.49 33.23 8.77
N HIS A 509 -5.74 33.44 9.86
CA HIS A 509 -4.29 33.26 9.91
C HIS A 509 -3.48 34.20 8.96
N LEU A 510 -4.06 35.35 8.56
CA LEU A 510 -3.37 36.37 7.76
C LEU A 510 -2.84 37.53 8.63
N ASP A 511 -1.69 38.07 8.21
CA ASP A 511 -1.15 39.35 8.67
C ASP A 511 -2.03 40.53 8.21
N ALA A 512 -1.83 41.69 8.83
CA ALA A 512 -2.69 42.87 8.60
C ALA A 512 -2.62 43.42 7.17
N ASP A 513 -1.46 43.31 6.50
CA ASP A 513 -1.29 43.79 5.13
C ASP A 513 -1.98 42.85 4.13
N SER A 514 -1.78 41.53 4.28
CA SER A 514 -2.49 40.51 3.50
C SER A 514 -4.02 40.58 3.70
N GLU A 515 -4.49 40.90 4.91
CA GLU A 515 -5.91 41.08 5.21
C GLU A 515 -6.51 42.28 4.46
N ARG A 516 -5.82 43.42 4.41
CA ARG A 516 -6.28 44.59 3.64
C ARG A 516 -6.40 44.27 2.16
N ILE A 517 -5.40 43.60 1.58
CA ILE A 517 -5.41 43.17 0.17
C ILE A 517 -6.63 42.26 -0.10
N MET A 518 -6.90 41.31 0.78
CA MET A 518 -8.07 40.42 0.66
C MET A 518 -9.39 41.21 0.64
N ILE A 519 -9.54 42.21 1.51
CA ILE A 519 -10.73 43.07 1.56
C ILE A 519 -10.89 43.88 0.27
N ASP A 520 -9.81 44.44 -0.26
CA ASP A 520 -9.84 45.21 -1.51
C ASP A 520 -10.24 44.32 -2.70
N VAL A 521 -9.74 43.08 -2.75
CA VAL A 521 -10.14 42.10 -3.77
C VAL A 521 -11.59 41.66 -3.61
N MET A 522 -12.09 41.48 -2.37
CA MET A 522 -13.50 41.17 -2.14
C MET A 522 -14.42 42.29 -2.65
N ARG A 523 -14.02 43.55 -2.48
CA ARG A 523 -14.73 44.70 -3.05
C ARG A 523 -14.72 44.70 -4.57
N LEU A 524 -13.56 44.42 -5.19
CA LEU A 524 -13.44 44.27 -6.63
C LEU A 524 -14.37 43.17 -7.17
N LEU A 525 -14.42 42.02 -6.50
CA LEU A 525 -15.32 40.92 -6.87
C LEU A 525 -16.80 41.31 -6.70
N ALA A 526 -17.13 42.10 -5.67
CA ALA A 526 -18.49 42.53 -5.35
C ALA A 526 -19.12 43.47 -6.41
N GLU A 527 -18.29 44.11 -7.25
CA GLU A 527 -18.77 44.96 -8.36
C GLU A 527 -19.50 44.15 -9.45
N THR A 528 -19.13 42.87 -9.61
CA THR A 528 -19.64 42.01 -10.69
C THR A 528 -20.33 40.74 -10.18
N SER A 529 -20.06 40.36 -8.93
CA SER A 529 -20.48 39.09 -8.33
C SER A 529 -21.13 39.32 -6.95
N THR A 530 -21.92 38.35 -6.49
CA THR A 530 -22.42 38.34 -5.11
C THR A 530 -21.42 37.61 -4.23
N VAL A 531 -20.78 38.32 -3.31
CA VAL A 531 -19.76 37.77 -2.41
C VAL A 531 -20.39 37.41 -1.08
N ILE A 532 -20.32 36.14 -0.70
CA ILE A 532 -20.80 35.62 0.58
C ILE A 532 -19.59 35.16 1.37
N VAL A 533 -19.29 35.84 2.49
CA VAL A 533 -18.10 35.58 3.30
C VAL A 533 -18.49 35.15 4.71
N VAL A 534 -17.91 34.04 5.18
CA VAL A 534 -17.92 33.72 6.62
C VAL A 534 -16.77 34.46 7.26
N ALA A 535 -17.05 35.29 8.27
CA ALA A 535 -16.05 36.17 8.87
C ALA A 535 -16.11 36.14 10.40
N HIS A 536 -14.92 36.12 11.01
CA HIS A 536 -14.73 36.30 12.45
C HIS A 536 -14.03 37.61 12.80
N ARG A 537 -13.38 38.25 11.82
CA ARG A 537 -12.64 39.50 12.00
C ARG A 537 -13.54 40.69 11.72
N GLN A 538 -13.53 41.67 12.64
CA GLN A 538 -14.35 42.87 12.55
C GLN A 538 -14.11 43.66 11.26
N ALA A 539 -12.87 43.70 10.76
CA ALA A 539 -12.53 44.40 9.51
C ALA A 539 -13.30 43.89 8.28
N VAL A 540 -13.62 42.59 8.23
CA VAL A 540 -14.43 42.01 7.14
C VAL A 540 -15.92 42.28 7.34
N VAL A 541 -16.38 42.30 8.59
CA VAL A 541 -17.77 42.64 8.94
C VAL A 541 -18.07 44.10 8.61
N ASP A 542 -17.14 45.01 8.93
CA ASP A 542 -17.25 46.45 8.64
C ASP A 542 -17.23 46.74 7.14
N ALA A 543 -16.62 45.85 6.34
CA ALA A 543 -16.58 45.94 4.89
C ALA A 543 -17.81 45.35 4.20
N ALA A 544 -18.69 44.65 4.92
CA ALA A 544 -19.85 43.98 4.35
C ALA A 544 -21.06 44.92 4.23
N ASP A 545 -21.79 44.82 3.12
CA ASP A 545 -23.03 45.57 2.87
C ASP A 545 -24.22 44.98 3.64
N THR A 546 -24.18 43.69 3.94
CA THR A 546 -25.22 42.96 4.67
C THR A 546 -24.58 41.97 5.64
N VAL A 547 -25.11 41.86 6.86
CA VAL A 547 -24.61 40.93 7.89
C VAL A 547 -25.74 39.99 8.32
N ILE A 548 -25.47 38.68 8.32
CA ILE A 548 -26.36 37.62 8.81
C ILE A 548 -25.72 37.02 10.06
N ASP A 549 -26.37 37.22 11.21
CA ASP A 549 -25.91 36.72 12.51
C ASP A 549 -26.66 35.44 12.91
N LEU A 550 -25.93 34.32 13.02
CA LEU A 550 -26.49 33.02 13.41
C LEU A 550 -26.66 32.86 14.92
N SER A 551 -26.15 33.79 15.74
CA SER A 551 -26.32 33.74 17.21
C SER A 551 -27.76 34.07 17.66
N ALA A 552 -28.52 34.82 16.84
CA ALA A 552 -29.87 35.26 17.16
C ALA A 552 -30.95 34.16 17.07
N SER A 553 -30.71 33.07 16.32
CA SER A 553 -31.66 31.93 16.25
C SER A 553 -31.65 31.05 17.50
N ALA A 554 -30.58 31.07 18.30
CA ALA A 554 -30.48 30.25 19.51
C ALA A 554 -31.30 30.78 20.70
N GLU A 555 -31.70 32.06 20.69
CA GLU A 555 -32.41 32.70 21.80
C GLU A 555 -33.95 32.57 21.74
N SER A 556 -34.52 32.04 20.65
CA SER A 556 -35.98 31.82 20.53
C SER A 556 -36.40 30.39 20.83
N ALA A 557 -35.96 29.84 21.97
CA ALA A 557 -36.53 28.63 22.52
C ALA A 557 -36.81 28.80 24.03
N VAL A 558 -38.10 28.95 24.32
CA VAL A 558 -38.77 28.76 25.63
C VAL A 558 -38.62 29.89 26.66
N VAL A 559 -39.51 30.89 26.57
CA VAL A 559 -40.03 31.60 27.74
C VAL A 559 -41.49 31.17 27.92
N ASP A 560 -41.75 30.27 28.89
CA ASP A 560 -43.10 30.06 29.41
C ASP A 560 -43.41 31.12 30.48
N ALA A 561 -44.68 31.48 30.61
CA ALA A 561 -45.22 32.62 31.35
C ALA A 561 -45.07 32.55 32.89
N GLN A 562 -44.12 31.78 33.42
CA GLN A 562 -43.89 31.60 34.86
C GLN A 562 -42.43 31.63 35.32
N GLY A 563 -41.46 32.03 34.47
CA GLY A 563 -40.12 32.43 34.94
C GLY A 563 -39.33 31.37 35.71
N ARG A 564 -39.29 30.12 35.24
CA ARG A 564 -38.42 29.07 35.80
C ARG A 564 -37.53 28.44 34.72
N GLN A 565 -36.21 28.57 34.88
CA GLN A 565 -35.19 27.87 34.08
C GLN A 565 -35.22 26.37 34.40
N GLN A 566 -35.26 25.53 33.36
CA GLN A 566 -35.16 24.07 33.46
C GLN A 566 -33.86 23.62 32.78
N LEU A 567 -32.95 23.02 33.55
CA LEU A 567 -31.75 22.35 33.05
C LEU A 567 -32.14 21.06 32.29
N PRO A 568 -31.55 20.74 31.12
CA PRO A 568 -31.90 19.56 30.36
C PRO A 568 -31.33 18.28 31.01
N GLY A 569 -32.18 17.55 31.74
CA GLY A 569 -31.93 16.18 32.16
C GLY A 569 -32.25 15.20 31.02
N ARG A 570 -31.22 14.58 30.45
CA ARG A 570 -31.34 13.52 29.43
C ARG A 570 -31.96 12.26 30.05
N ARG A 571 -33.22 11.96 29.71
CA ARG A 571 -33.84 10.66 29.98
C ARG A 571 -33.40 9.65 28.93
N VAL A 572 -32.70 8.60 29.37
CA VAL A 572 -32.45 7.39 28.59
C VAL A 572 -33.69 6.49 28.69
N PRO A 573 -34.25 5.95 27.59
CA PRO A 573 -35.25 4.89 27.67
C PRO A 573 -34.57 3.56 28.04
N ALA A 574 -35.08 2.90 29.06
CA ALA A 574 -34.62 1.59 29.53
C ALA A 574 -35.36 0.43 28.84
N SER A 575 -34.58 -0.55 28.34
CA SER A 575 -34.94 -1.94 27.98
C SER A 575 -35.95 -2.10 26.82
N THR A 576 -35.99 -3.15 25.99
CA THR A 576 -35.67 -4.59 26.09
C THR A 576 -35.56 -5.06 24.61
N THR A 577 -34.72 -5.96 24.13
CA THR A 577 -34.60 -7.40 24.45
C THR A 577 -33.29 -7.96 23.86
N ALA A 578 -32.58 -8.71 24.69
CA ALA A 578 -31.52 -9.62 24.29
C ALA A 578 -32.12 -10.86 23.61
N ASP A 579 -31.58 -11.24 22.47
CA ASP A 579 -31.32 -12.63 22.08
C ASP A 579 -30.58 -12.64 20.75
N SER A 580 -29.23 -12.76 20.77
CA SER A 580 -28.34 -13.20 19.67
C SER A 580 -26.83 -12.95 19.97
N ALA A 581 -26.38 -13.05 21.22
CA ALA A 581 -24.98 -12.78 21.59
C ALA A 581 -24.33 -13.89 22.44
N HIS A 582 -24.66 -15.15 22.15
CA HIS A 582 -24.10 -16.31 22.86
C HIS A 582 -23.47 -17.35 21.91
N VAL A 583 -22.54 -16.94 21.04
CA VAL A 583 -21.62 -17.89 20.34
C VAL A 583 -20.17 -17.37 20.18
N LEU A 584 -19.84 -16.10 20.48
CA LEU A 584 -18.50 -15.54 20.18
C LEU A 584 -17.61 -15.23 21.40
N ALA A 585 -18.06 -15.49 22.63
CA ALA A 585 -17.36 -15.04 23.85
C ALA A 585 -16.45 -16.08 24.53
N SER A 586 -16.34 -17.32 24.04
CA SER A 586 -15.63 -18.38 24.77
C SER A 586 -14.24 -18.76 24.26
N THR A 587 -13.68 -18.05 23.27
CA THR A 587 -12.35 -18.41 22.70
C THR A 587 -11.30 -17.30 22.80
N THR A 588 -11.65 -16.12 23.31
CA THR A 588 -10.77 -14.95 23.42
C THR A 588 -10.35 -14.62 24.85
N ALA A 589 -11.00 -15.22 25.86
CA ALA A 589 -10.66 -15.00 27.27
C ALA A 589 -9.30 -15.64 27.66
N ASP A 590 -8.92 -16.76 27.03
CA ASP A 590 -7.66 -17.45 27.33
C ASP A 590 -6.43 -16.71 26.75
N SER A 591 -6.59 -16.04 25.60
CA SER A 591 -5.50 -15.27 24.99
C SER A 591 -5.22 -13.95 25.73
N VAL A 592 -6.24 -13.36 26.36
CA VAL A 592 -6.11 -12.09 27.11
C VAL A 592 -5.50 -12.32 28.50
N ARG A 593 -5.75 -13.48 29.13
CA ARG A 593 -5.14 -13.82 30.42
C ARG A 593 -3.65 -14.13 30.34
N GLU A 594 -3.18 -14.72 29.24
CA GLU A 594 -1.77 -15.06 29.05
C GLU A 594 -0.89 -13.83 28.74
N LEU A 595 -1.47 -12.77 28.17
CA LEU A 595 -0.78 -11.50 27.88
C LEU A 595 -0.75 -10.54 29.08
N ALA A 596 -1.77 -10.56 29.94
CA ALA A 596 -1.86 -9.70 31.13
C ALA A 596 -1.08 -10.23 32.35
N SER A 597 -0.79 -11.54 32.43
CA SER A 597 -0.02 -12.10 33.55
C SER A 597 1.49 -11.91 33.46
N THR A 598 2.03 -11.55 32.28
CA THR A 598 3.48 -11.35 32.07
C THR A 598 3.99 -9.95 32.39
N THR A 599 3.12 -8.99 32.70
CA THR A 599 3.52 -7.61 33.09
C THR A 599 3.95 -7.51 34.56
N ALA A 600 3.61 -8.47 35.41
CA ALA A 600 3.92 -8.41 36.85
C ALA A 600 5.32 -8.96 37.24
N ASP A 601 5.96 -9.78 36.40
CA ASP A 601 7.17 -10.53 36.78
C ASP A 601 8.51 -9.91 36.33
N SER A 602 8.50 -8.73 35.69
CA SER A 602 9.70 -8.13 35.08
C SER A 602 10.45 -7.08 35.91
N ALA A 603 10.10 -6.87 37.18
CA ALA A 603 10.72 -5.83 38.01
C ALA A 603 12.19 -6.11 38.45
N SER A 604 12.81 -7.24 38.09
CA SER A 604 14.11 -7.63 38.68
C SER A 604 15.25 -8.03 37.73
N VAL A 605 15.25 -7.68 36.45
CA VAL A 605 16.38 -8.03 35.55
C VAL A 605 17.04 -6.78 34.96
N ARG A 606 17.84 -6.08 35.79
CA ARG A 606 18.94 -5.22 35.31
C ARG A 606 20.16 -6.10 35.05
N GLY A 607 20.17 -6.77 33.91
CA GLY A 607 21.33 -7.51 33.40
C GLY A 607 21.75 -6.91 32.07
N GLU A 608 23.01 -6.53 31.98
CA GLU A 608 23.71 -6.00 30.80
C GLU A 608 23.48 -6.93 29.59
N VAL A 609 22.60 -6.52 28.66
CA VAL A 609 22.32 -7.30 27.45
C VAL A 609 23.43 -7.01 26.43
N ALA A 610 24.48 -7.83 26.45
CA ALA A 610 25.45 -7.83 25.37
C ALA A 610 24.74 -8.11 24.02
N PRO A 611 25.12 -7.45 22.92
CA PRO A 611 24.54 -7.67 21.60
C PRO A 611 24.86 -9.10 21.14
N THR A 612 23.92 -10.02 21.39
CA THR A 612 24.01 -11.37 20.85
C THR A 612 23.93 -11.29 19.34
N SER A 613 25.00 -11.74 18.67
CA SER A 613 25.04 -11.83 17.22
C SER A 613 23.84 -12.65 16.72
N PRO A 614 23.18 -12.24 15.63
CA PRO A 614 21.98 -12.93 15.13
C PRO A 614 22.30 -14.40 14.86
N ALA A 615 21.45 -15.30 15.35
CA ALA A 615 21.60 -16.74 15.27
C ALA A 615 21.27 -17.24 13.87
N ARG A 616 22.15 -16.93 12.91
CA ARG A 616 21.99 -17.33 11.51
C ARG A 616 21.58 -18.80 11.43
N PRO A 617 20.49 -19.14 10.71
CA PRO A 617 20.07 -20.53 10.59
C PRO A 617 21.23 -21.35 10.03
N PRO A 618 21.44 -22.56 10.56
CA PRO A 618 22.64 -23.31 10.24
C PRO A 618 22.66 -23.64 8.75
N ARG A 619 23.78 -23.35 8.08
CA ARG A 619 23.94 -23.42 6.61
C ARG A 619 23.54 -24.78 6.02
N TRP A 620 23.62 -25.85 6.82
CA TRP A 620 23.22 -27.19 6.40
C TRP A 620 21.71 -27.32 6.13
N ARG A 621 20.83 -26.57 6.80
CA ARG A 621 19.38 -26.62 6.55
C ARG A 621 19.02 -26.06 5.18
N TRP A 622 19.70 -25.00 4.77
CA TRP A 622 19.58 -24.46 3.42
C TRP A 622 20.14 -25.43 2.38
N ALA A 623 21.33 -26.00 2.63
CA ALA A 623 21.91 -27.01 1.76
C ALA A 623 20.97 -28.23 1.61
N LEU A 624 20.33 -28.66 2.70
CA LEU A 624 19.34 -29.74 2.69
C LEU A 624 18.11 -29.36 1.85
N ALA A 625 17.58 -28.13 1.96
CA ALA A 625 16.48 -27.68 1.11
C ALA A 625 16.87 -27.71 -0.38
N VAL A 626 18.07 -27.23 -0.73
CA VAL A 626 18.60 -27.29 -2.10
C VAL A 626 18.74 -28.73 -2.59
N VAL A 627 19.28 -29.63 -1.76
CA VAL A 627 19.42 -31.05 -2.09
C VAL A 627 18.05 -31.70 -2.31
N LEU A 628 17.08 -31.48 -1.41
CA LEU A 628 15.74 -32.02 -1.54
C LEU A 628 15.01 -31.46 -2.77
N GLY A 629 15.16 -30.17 -3.06
CA GLY A 629 14.56 -29.53 -4.25
C GLY A 629 15.19 -30.04 -5.55
N SER A 630 16.50 -30.27 -5.54
CA SER A 630 17.21 -30.94 -6.63
C SER A 630 16.69 -32.36 -6.82
N LEU A 631 16.59 -33.16 -5.75
CA LEU A 631 16.07 -34.52 -5.80
C LEU A 631 14.62 -34.59 -6.26
N ALA A 632 13.77 -33.64 -5.84
CA ALA A 632 12.38 -33.54 -6.28
C ALA A 632 12.30 -33.27 -7.80
N SER A 633 13.07 -32.30 -8.28
CA SER A 633 13.13 -31.94 -9.70
C SER A 633 13.71 -33.08 -10.54
N ILE A 634 14.79 -33.70 -10.06
CA ILE A 634 15.39 -34.90 -10.65
C ILE A 634 14.38 -36.04 -10.72
N SER A 635 13.56 -36.26 -9.68
CA SER A 635 12.53 -37.31 -9.70
C SER A 635 11.50 -37.06 -10.80
N GLY A 636 11.12 -35.80 -11.04
CA GLY A 636 10.27 -35.44 -12.18
C GLY A 636 10.93 -35.72 -13.53
N VAL A 637 12.19 -35.35 -13.69
CA VAL A 637 12.96 -35.63 -14.91
C VAL A 637 13.14 -37.12 -15.14
N ALA A 638 13.50 -37.86 -14.09
CA ALA A 638 13.67 -39.30 -14.09
C ALA A 638 12.37 -40.04 -14.40
N LEU A 639 11.22 -39.55 -13.93
CA LEU A 639 9.91 -40.13 -14.26
C LEU A 639 9.66 -40.13 -15.77
N THR A 640 9.83 -38.99 -16.44
CA THR A 640 9.64 -38.87 -17.90
C THR A 640 10.64 -39.72 -18.67
N ALA A 641 11.92 -39.65 -18.28
CA ALA A 641 13.03 -40.39 -18.88
C ALA A 641 12.85 -41.92 -18.76
N THR A 642 12.54 -42.42 -17.56
CA THR A 642 12.35 -43.85 -17.29
C THR A 642 11.05 -44.39 -17.84
N ALA A 643 9.98 -43.59 -17.93
CA ALA A 643 8.75 -44.00 -18.59
C ALA A 643 8.97 -44.16 -20.10
N GLY A 644 9.71 -43.25 -20.74
CA GLY A 644 10.11 -43.41 -22.15
C GLY A 644 10.97 -44.65 -22.38
N TRP A 645 11.95 -44.89 -21.51
CA TRP A 645 12.75 -46.12 -21.52
C TRP A 645 11.89 -47.37 -21.36
N LEU A 646 10.94 -47.36 -20.41
CA LEU A 646 10.03 -48.49 -20.16
C LEU A 646 9.23 -48.84 -21.41
N ILE A 647 8.66 -47.84 -22.10
CA ILE A 647 7.88 -48.05 -23.33
C ILE A 647 8.77 -48.53 -24.48
N ALA A 648 9.95 -47.93 -24.66
CA ALA A 648 10.90 -48.37 -25.67
C ALA A 648 11.36 -49.81 -25.42
N ARG A 649 11.64 -50.19 -24.16
CA ARG A 649 12.02 -51.56 -23.81
C ARG A 649 10.86 -52.54 -23.95
N ALA A 650 9.64 -52.12 -23.65
CA ALA A 650 8.44 -52.94 -23.84
C ALA A 650 8.14 -53.22 -25.33
N ALA A 651 8.53 -52.31 -26.24
CA ALA A 651 8.42 -52.52 -27.69
C ALA A 651 9.23 -53.72 -28.19
N GLU A 652 10.32 -54.07 -27.51
CA GLU A 652 11.12 -55.27 -27.79
C GLU A 652 10.45 -56.57 -27.31
N GLN A 653 9.27 -56.48 -26.69
CA GLN A 653 8.48 -57.61 -26.13
C GLN A 653 9.27 -58.55 -25.19
N PRO A 654 10.02 -58.03 -24.20
CA PRO A 654 10.72 -58.87 -23.23
C PRO A 654 9.74 -59.53 -22.25
N PRO A 655 10.15 -60.60 -21.55
CA PRO A 655 9.36 -61.16 -20.45
C PRO A 655 9.02 -60.09 -19.40
N VAL A 656 7.77 -60.07 -18.93
CA VAL A 656 7.25 -59.05 -18.00
C VAL A 656 8.13 -58.88 -16.76
N LEU A 657 8.78 -59.95 -16.29
CA LEU A 657 9.71 -59.91 -15.16
C LEU A 657 10.82 -58.85 -15.35
N MET A 658 11.35 -58.68 -16.57
CA MET A 658 12.40 -57.70 -16.89
C MET A 658 11.90 -56.25 -16.86
N LEU A 659 10.60 -56.03 -17.03
CA LEU A 659 9.97 -54.70 -16.96
C LEU A 659 9.67 -54.29 -15.50
N THR A 660 9.67 -55.24 -14.55
CA THR A 660 9.30 -54.99 -13.14
C THR A 660 10.15 -53.88 -12.50
N VAL A 661 11.46 -53.86 -12.74
CA VAL A 661 12.37 -52.84 -12.17
C VAL A 661 12.00 -51.44 -12.67
N ALA A 662 11.69 -51.30 -13.96
CA ALA A 662 11.29 -50.02 -14.52
C ALA A 662 9.86 -49.60 -14.10
N ILE A 663 8.93 -50.55 -13.99
CA ILE A 663 7.59 -50.31 -13.43
C ILE A 663 7.71 -49.78 -11.99
N VAL A 664 8.56 -50.38 -11.17
CA VAL A 664 8.84 -49.93 -9.81
C VAL A 664 9.54 -48.57 -9.82
N GLY A 665 10.50 -48.34 -10.72
CA GLY A 665 11.18 -47.04 -10.90
C GLY A 665 10.21 -45.90 -11.22
N VAL A 666 9.35 -46.06 -12.23
CA VAL A 666 8.32 -45.09 -12.62
C VAL A 666 7.41 -44.75 -11.43
N ARG A 667 6.95 -45.75 -10.67
CA ARG A 667 6.15 -45.52 -9.46
C ARG A 667 6.93 -44.81 -8.37
N THR A 668 8.18 -45.19 -8.15
CA THR A 668 9.05 -44.62 -7.13
C THR A 668 9.28 -43.14 -7.37
N PHE A 669 9.60 -42.75 -8.61
CA PHE A 669 9.77 -41.33 -8.97
C PHE A 669 8.45 -40.55 -8.94
N GLY A 670 7.34 -41.18 -9.35
CA GLY A 670 6.00 -40.59 -9.26
C GLY A 670 5.57 -40.28 -7.81
N LEU A 671 5.95 -41.11 -6.85
CA LEU A 671 5.70 -40.91 -5.42
C LEU A 671 6.74 -39.98 -4.76
N ALA A 672 8.02 -40.08 -5.16
CA ALA A 672 9.11 -39.33 -4.57
C ALA A 672 9.01 -37.83 -4.89
N ARG A 673 8.66 -37.46 -6.13
CA ARG A 673 8.53 -36.04 -6.55
C ARG A 673 7.66 -35.21 -5.59
N PRO A 674 6.37 -35.50 -5.37
CA PRO A 674 5.52 -34.70 -4.48
C PRO A 674 5.96 -34.75 -3.01
N ALA A 675 6.45 -35.89 -2.53
CA ALA A 675 6.91 -36.02 -1.14
C ALA A 675 8.16 -35.17 -0.86
N LEU A 676 9.16 -35.23 -1.75
CA LEU A 676 10.39 -34.44 -1.63
C LEU A 676 10.09 -32.94 -1.78
N HIS A 677 9.22 -32.57 -2.71
CA HIS A 677 8.82 -31.18 -2.93
C HIS A 677 8.05 -30.60 -1.73
N TYR A 678 7.21 -31.41 -1.07
CA TYR A 678 6.55 -30.99 0.18
C TYR A 678 7.55 -30.66 1.29
N VAL A 679 8.50 -31.57 1.54
CA VAL A 679 9.51 -31.40 2.60
C VAL A 679 10.46 -30.25 2.26
N GLU A 680 10.85 -30.11 0.99
CA GLU A 680 11.66 -29.00 0.50
C GLU A 680 10.96 -27.65 0.73
N ARG A 681 9.70 -27.50 0.32
CA ARG A 681 8.97 -26.23 0.49
C ARG A 681 8.85 -25.86 1.96
N LEU A 682 8.61 -26.83 2.83
CA LEU A 682 8.52 -26.59 4.28
C LEU A 682 9.86 -26.13 4.87
N LEU A 683 10.96 -26.82 4.55
CA LEU A 683 12.29 -26.45 5.02
C LEU A 683 12.77 -25.12 4.43
N GLY A 684 12.54 -24.88 3.14
CA GLY A 684 12.90 -23.65 2.45
C GLY A 684 12.20 -22.44 3.05
N HIS A 685 10.88 -22.52 3.24
CA HIS A 685 10.11 -21.43 3.85
C HIS A 685 10.47 -21.21 5.32
N ASP A 686 10.71 -22.27 6.10
CA ASP A 686 11.14 -22.11 7.50
C ASP A 686 12.48 -21.38 7.61
N VAL A 687 13.46 -21.71 6.75
CA VAL A 687 14.77 -21.03 6.70
C VAL A 687 14.65 -19.59 6.21
N ALA A 688 13.74 -19.31 5.26
CA ALA A 688 13.51 -17.95 4.78
C ALA A 688 12.84 -17.09 5.87
N LEU A 689 11.78 -17.59 6.51
CA LEU A 689 11.06 -16.92 7.59
C LEU A 689 11.93 -16.70 8.84
N SER A 690 12.83 -17.63 9.16
CA SER A 690 13.74 -17.46 10.31
C SER A 690 14.69 -16.28 10.11
N VAL A 691 15.21 -16.11 8.89
CA VAL A 691 16.04 -14.94 8.59
C VAL A 691 15.23 -13.67 8.54
N LEU A 692 14.02 -13.71 7.98
CA LEU A 692 13.15 -12.55 7.96
C LEU A 692 12.87 -12.05 9.39
N ALA A 693 12.64 -12.97 10.33
CA ALA A 693 12.45 -12.66 11.73
C ALA A 693 13.65 -11.95 12.37
N GLU A 694 14.86 -12.45 12.12
CA GLU A 694 16.09 -11.80 12.59
C GLU A 694 16.30 -10.44 11.92
N ARG A 695 16.07 -10.36 10.60
CA ARG A 695 16.28 -9.12 9.84
C ARG A 695 15.35 -8.00 10.22
N ARG A 696 14.07 -8.27 10.50
CA ARG A 696 13.14 -7.23 10.99
C ARG A 696 13.63 -6.62 12.31
N ALA A 697 14.12 -7.43 13.24
CA ALA A 697 14.68 -6.95 14.50
C ALA A 697 16.01 -6.18 14.30
N ASP A 698 16.91 -6.69 13.45
CA ASP A 698 18.19 -6.05 13.13
C ASP A 698 17.99 -4.67 12.47
N VAL A 699 17.08 -4.60 11.48
CA VAL A 699 16.75 -3.36 10.76
C VAL A 699 16.15 -2.37 11.73
N PHE A 700 15.17 -2.78 12.53
CA PHE A 700 14.57 -1.90 13.54
C PHE A 700 15.62 -1.34 14.50
N ALA A 701 16.50 -2.18 15.04
CA ALA A 701 17.57 -1.75 15.94
C ALA A 701 18.54 -0.73 15.30
N ARG A 702 18.83 -0.88 14.01
CA ARG A 702 19.71 0.06 13.28
C ARG A 702 19.00 1.34 12.82
N LEU A 703 17.67 1.37 12.78
CA LEU A 703 16.89 2.58 12.50
C LEU A 703 16.80 3.50 13.73
N ILE A 704 16.85 2.95 14.96
CA ILE A 704 16.79 3.71 16.21
C ILE A 704 17.71 4.95 16.22
N PRO A 705 19.03 4.84 15.92
CA PRO A 705 19.94 5.99 15.96
C PRO A 705 19.74 6.99 14.82
N LEU A 706 18.99 6.65 13.76
CA LEU A 706 18.72 7.55 12.63
C LEU A 706 17.52 8.46 12.89
N VAL A 707 16.69 8.13 13.88
CA VAL A 707 15.46 8.85 14.21
C VAL A 707 15.73 10.02 15.16
N PRO A 708 15.03 11.17 14.98
CA PRO A 708 14.17 11.56 13.86
C PRO A 708 14.95 12.28 12.74
N ALA A 709 16.16 12.78 13.02
CA ALA A 709 16.82 13.76 12.18
C ALA A 709 17.28 13.24 10.80
N ARG A 710 17.64 11.97 10.65
CA ARG A 710 18.09 11.41 9.35
C ARG A 710 16.97 10.74 8.56
N LEU A 711 15.87 10.38 9.23
CA LEU A 711 14.71 9.74 8.59
C LEU A 711 13.66 10.75 8.10
N GLY A 712 13.82 12.04 8.46
CA GLY A 712 13.02 13.16 7.97
C GLY A 712 11.55 13.13 8.44
N ARG A 713 10.80 14.19 8.10
CA ARG A 713 9.33 14.30 8.33
C ARG A 713 8.47 13.38 7.45
N HIS A 714 9.06 12.51 6.63
CA HIS A 714 8.35 11.74 5.60
C HIS A 714 8.11 10.29 6.06
N GLY A 715 6.94 10.04 6.65
CA GLY A 715 6.46 8.69 6.99
C GLY A 715 6.40 7.69 5.81
N ASP A 716 6.57 8.18 4.58
CA ASP A 716 6.66 7.38 3.37
C ASP A 716 7.90 6.48 3.30
N LEU A 717 9.06 6.95 3.80
CA LEU A 717 10.29 6.14 3.82
C LEU A 717 10.12 4.91 4.71
N LEU A 718 9.46 5.08 5.85
CA LEU A 718 9.16 4.02 6.81
C LEU A 718 8.14 3.00 6.27
N THR A 719 7.25 3.44 5.37
CA THR A 719 6.24 2.57 4.75
C THR A 719 6.85 1.62 3.71
N GLY A 720 7.94 2.01 3.04
CA GLY A 720 8.66 1.16 2.08
C GLY A 720 9.60 0.12 2.71
N ILE A 721 10.03 0.30 3.96
CA ILE A 721 11.00 -0.60 4.62
C ILE A 721 10.44 -2.01 4.79
N VAL A 722 9.14 -2.15 5.07
CA VAL A 722 8.52 -3.48 5.24
C VAL A 722 8.63 -4.30 3.96
N ASP A 723 8.26 -3.71 2.82
CA ASP A 723 8.37 -4.34 1.50
C ASP A 723 9.83 -4.65 1.14
N ASP A 724 10.76 -3.75 1.50
CA ASP A 724 12.19 -3.92 1.23
C ASP A 724 12.81 -5.04 2.07
N VAL A 725 12.37 -5.22 3.33
CA VAL A 725 12.79 -6.33 4.19
C VAL A 725 12.18 -7.65 3.73
N ASP A 726 10.91 -7.65 3.31
CA ASP A 726 10.21 -8.83 2.80
C ASP A 726 10.79 -9.32 1.46
N ALA A 727 11.45 -8.46 0.68
CA ALA A 727 12.17 -8.83 -0.54
C ALA A 727 13.29 -9.87 -0.30
N GLU A 728 13.83 -10.01 0.92
CA GLU A 728 14.81 -11.06 1.28
C GLU A 728 14.18 -12.47 1.22
N LEU A 729 12.90 -12.59 1.57
CA LEU A 729 12.18 -13.88 1.48
C LEU A 729 12.06 -14.31 0.01
N ASP A 730 11.71 -13.36 -0.86
CA ASP A 730 11.62 -13.59 -2.30
C ASP A 730 12.99 -13.89 -2.94
N ASP A 731 14.06 -13.22 -2.52
CA ASP A 731 15.42 -13.52 -3.02
C ASP A 731 15.82 -14.97 -2.74
N ARG A 732 15.49 -15.48 -1.55
CA ARG A 732 15.83 -16.86 -1.20
C ARG A 732 14.99 -17.87 -1.95
N LEU A 733 13.67 -17.76 -1.82
CA LEU A 733 12.74 -18.79 -2.29
C LEU A 733 12.53 -18.77 -3.81
N ARG A 734 12.63 -17.61 -4.44
CA ARG A 734 12.28 -17.43 -5.86
C ARG A 734 13.48 -17.06 -6.74
N VAL A 735 14.65 -16.76 -6.15
CA VAL A 735 15.89 -16.50 -6.92
C VAL A 735 16.96 -17.56 -6.62
N ARG A 736 17.45 -17.65 -5.37
CA ARG A 736 18.59 -18.52 -5.04
C ARG A 736 18.25 -20.00 -5.11
N LEU A 737 17.09 -20.39 -4.59
CA LEU A 737 16.67 -21.79 -4.56
C LEU A 737 16.47 -22.37 -5.97
N PRO A 738 15.72 -21.74 -6.90
CA PRO A 738 15.63 -22.22 -8.29
C PRO A 738 16.97 -22.32 -9.01
N VAL A 739 17.87 -21.34 -8.82
CA VAL A 739 19.22 -21.36 -9.43
C VAL A 739 20.04 -22.53 -8.89
N ALA A 740 20.01 -22.77 -7.58
CA ALA A 740 20.75 -23.87 -6.96
C ALA A 740 20.19 -25.25 -7.39
N THR A 741 18.87 -25.39 -7.41
CA THR A 741 18.18 -26.58 -7.93
C THR A 741 18.52 -26.83 -9.39
N TRP A 742 18.52 -25.80 -10.24
CA TRP A 742 18.91 -25.91 -11.64
C TRP A 742 20.35 -26.39 -11.83
N LEU A 743 21.30 -25.86 -11.05
CA LEU A 743 22.69 -26.34 -11.08
C LEU A 743 22.79 -27.81 -10.69
N GLY A 744 22.12 -28.22 -9.61
CA GLY A 744 22.11 -29.62 -9.14
C GLY A 744 21.52 -30.58 -10.18
N VAL A 745 20.38 -30.22 -10.79
CA VAL A 745 19.74 -30.98 -11.86
C VAL A 745 20.64 -31.06 -13.10
N THR A 746 21.30 -29.95 -13.48
CA THR A 746 22.20 -29.90 -14.63
C THR A 746 23.37 -30.86 -14.47
N VAL A 747 24.02 -30.86 -13.29
CA VAL A 747 25.15 -31.77 -13.01
C VAL A 747 24.72 -33.23 -13.17
N LEU A 748 23.59 -33.62 -12.59
CA LEU A 748 23.12 -35.00 -12.69
C LEU A 748 22.67 -35.38 -14.11
N ALA A 749 22.01 -34.47 -14.82
CA ALA A 749 21.57 -34.71 -16.20
C ALA A 749 22.76 -34.91 -17.15
N VAL A 750 23.81 -34.09 -17.01
CA VAL A 750 25.06 -34.23 -17.77
C VAL A 750 25.80 -35.51 -17.40
N LEU A 751 25.87 -35.85 -16.10
CA LEU A 751 26.44 -37.13 -15.66
C LEU A 751 25.69 -38.33 -16.26
N THR A 752 24.36 -38.27 -16.28
CA THR A 752 23.52 -39.33 -16.85
C THR A 752 23.77 -39.46 -18.35
N ALA A 753 23.81 -38.35 -19.09
CA ALA A 753 24.13 -38.35 -20.51
C ALA A 753 25.55 -38.89 -20.77
N TRP A 754 26.52 -38.53 -19.94
CA TRP A 754 27.89 -39.01 -20.05
C TRP A 754 28.01 -40.52 -19.81
N LEU A 755 27.31 -41.05 -18.79
CA LEU A 755 27.32 -42.48 -18.47
C LEU A 755 26.63 -43.34 -19.55
N VAL A 756 25.62 -42.78 -20.21
CA VAL A 756 24.87 -43.49 -21.26
C VAL A 756 25.59 -43.40 -22.61
N LEU A 757 25.85 -42.19 -23.08
CA LEU A 757 26.45 -41.92 -24.38
C LEU A 757 27.25 -40.61 -24.32
N PRO A 758 28.57 -40.68 -24.08
CA PRO A 758 29.43 -39.51 -23.83
C PRO A 758 29.34 -38.39 -24.86
N THR A 759 29.06 -38.72 -26.14
CA THR A 759 28.92 -37.73 -27.23
C THR A 759 27.71 -36.81 -27.05
N THR A 760 26.69 -37.21 -26.28
CA THR A 760 25.48 -36.42 -26.03
C THR A 760 25.59 -35.51 -24.80
N ALA A 761 26.54 -35.77 -23.89
CA ALA A 761 26.72 -34.98 -22.67
C ALA A 761 26.99 -33.48 -22.94
N PRO A 762 27.80 -33.09 -23.95
CA PRO A 762 27.96 -31.68 -24.32
C PRO A 762 26.65 -31.01 -24.76
N VAL A 763 25.76 -31.75 -25.46
CA VAL A 763 24.46 -31.21 -25.87
C VAL A 763 23.58 -30.93 -24.66
N VAL A 764 23.49 -31.88 -23.73
CA VAL A 764 22.73 -31.69 -22.48
C VAL A 764 23.28 -30.52 -21.67
N LEU A 765 24.61 -30.39 -21.59
CA LEU A 765 25.27 -29.27 -20.92
C LEU A 765 24.91 -27.94 -21.58
N VAL A 766 24.99 -27.85 -22.92
CA VAL A 766 24.65 -26.64 -23.68
C VAL A 766 23.17 -26.28 -23.51
N VAL A 767 22.26 -27.25 -23.61
CA VAL A 767 20.82 -27.02 -23.42
C VAL A 767 20.53 -26.48 -22.02
N CYS A 768 21.13 -27.08 -20.98
CA CYS A 768 20.94 -26.64 -19.60
C CYS A 768 21.55 -25.25 -19.36
N LEU A 769 22.82 -25.06 -19.71
CA LEU A 769 23.56 -23.82 -19.46
C LEU A 769 23.04 -22.67 -20.31
N ALA A 770 22.93 -22.84 -21.64
CA ALA A 770 22.40 -21.79 -22.50
C ALA A 770 20.94 -21.51 -22.18
N GLY A 771 20.11 -22.54 -21.96
CA GLY A 771 18.70 -22.39 -21.60
C GLY A 771 18.50 -21.60 -20.32
N GLY A 772 19.19 -22.00 -19.24
CA GLY A 772 19.09 -21.33 -17.95
C GLY A 772 19.70 -19.93 -17.93
N LEU A 773 20.89 -19.75 -18.51
CA LEU A 773 21.57 -18.45 -18.55
C LEU A 773 20.84 -17.46 -19.44
N LEU A 774 20.37 -17.85 -20.63
CA LEU A 774 19.62 -16.95 -21.51
C LEU A 774 18.25 -16.60 -20.91
N ALA A 775 17.54 -17.57 -20.32
CA ALA A 775 16.29 -17.31 -19.62
C ALA A 775 16.51 -16.29 -18.48
N GLY A 776 17.46 -16.55 -17.59
CA GLY A 776 17.79 -15.63 -16.49
C GLY A 776 18.30 -14.28 -16.96
N PHE A 777 19.14 -14.23 -18.01
CA PHE A 777 19.70 -12.99 -18.54
C PHE A 777 18.64 -12.11 -19.21
N THR A 778 17.73 -12.68 -19.99
CA THR A 778 16.64 -11.92 -20.64
C THR A 778 15.67 -11.34 -19.62
N GLY A 779 15.27 -12.12 -18.61
CA GLY A 779 14.48 -11.64 -17.49
C GLY A 779 15.19 -10.52 -16.71
N TRP A 780 16.47 -10.71 -16.38
CA TRP A 780 17.29 -9.70 -15.73
C TRP A 780 17.44 -8.43 -16.56
N LEU A 781 17.72 -8.53 -17.86
CA LEU A 781 17.91 -7.38 -18.74
C LEU A 781 16.61 -6.60 -18.91
N GLY A 782 15.50 -7.30 -19.07
CA GLY A 782 14.17 -6.72 -19.16
C GLY A 782 13.76 -5.96 -17.89
N ALA A 783 13.96 -6.57 -16.73
CA ALA A 783 13.73 -5.91 -15.44
C ALA A 783 14.70 -4.74 -15.25
N ARG A 784 16.02 -4.92 -15.44
CA ARG A 784 17.02 -3.86 -15.25
C ARG A 784 16.74 -2.60 -16.08
N ARG A 785 16.25 -2.75 -17.31
CA ARG A 785 15.91 -1.63 -18.19
C ARG A 785 14.62 -0.90 -17.79
N ASN A 786 13.69 -1.58 -17.15
CA ASN A 786 12.33 -1.06 -16.91
C ASN A 786 12.00 -0.88 -15.42
N GLU A 787 12.79 -1.39 -14.48
CA GLU A 787 12.48 -1.39 -13.05
C GLU A 787 12.36 0.03 -12.50
N ALA A 788 13.33 0.91 -12.82
CA ALA A 788 13.26 2.32 -12.41
C ALA A 788 12.00 3.01 -12.93
N ARG A 789 11.61 2.73 -14.18
CA ARG A 789 10.38 3.26 -14.78
C ARG A 789 9.13 2.67 -14.13
N PHE A 790 9.14 1.38 -13.79
CA PHE A 790 8.04 0.68 -13.12
C PHE A 790 7.81 1.25 -11.72
N VAL A 791 8.88 1.38 -10.92
CA VAL A 791 8.82 1.94 -9.56
C VAL A 791 8.37 3.39 -9.60
N ALA A 792 8.94 4.22 -10.48
CA ALA A 792 8.54 5.62 -10.65
C ALA A 792 7.07 5.76 -11.10
N ALA A 793 6.63 4.97 -12.08
CA ALA A 793 5.24 5.01 -12.55
C ALA A 793 4.25 4.50 -11.49
N ARG A 794 4.63 3.52 -10.66
CA ARG A 794 3.82 3.03 -9.55
C ARG A 794 3.68 4.08 -8.45
N GLY A 795 4.79 4.74 -8.08
CA GLY A 795 4.79 5.83 -7.10
C GLY A 795 3.92 6.99 -7.56
N GLU A 796 4.11 7.45 -8.80
CA GLU A 796 3.32 8.55 -9.38
C GLU A 796 1.83 8.23 -9.47
N LEU A 797 1.49 7.00 -9.88
CA LEU A 797 0.09 6.55 -9.89
C LEU A 797 -0.50 6.52 -8.47
N GLY A 798 0.25 6.02 -7.49
CA GLY A 798 -0.16 6.02 -6.08
C GLY A 798 -0.45 7.43 -5.58
N ARG A 799 0.51 8.35 -5.74
CA ARG A 799 0.40 9.76 -5.34
C ARG A 799 -0.80 10.46 -5.98
N ARG A 800 -0.97 10.37 -7.31
CA ARG A 800 -2.13 10.97 -8.01
C ARG A 800 -3.46 10.34 -7.60
N THR A 801 -3.49 9.04 -7.35
CA THR A 801 -4.70 8.35 -6.90
C THR A 801 -5.11 8.84 -5.51
N THR A 802 -4.16 8.92 -4.57
CA THR A 802 -4.41 9.42 -3.21
C THR A 802 -4.80 10.89 -3.22
N SER A 803 -4.07 11.76 -3.95
CA SER A 803 -4.41 13.18 -4.09
C SER A 803 -5.82 13.35 -4.68
N LEU A 804 -6.19 12.63 -5.75
CA LEU A 804 -7.55 12.72 -6.30
C LEU A 804 -8.62 12.35 -5.26
N VAL A 805 -8.39 11.31 -4.46
CA VAL A 805 -9.35 10.90 -3.42
C VAL A 805 -9.45 11.95 -2.31
N THR A 806 -8.33 12.52 -1.86
CA THR A 806 -8.28 13.58 -0.85
C THR A 806 -8.91 14.88 -1.35
N ASP A 807 -8.62 15.24 -2.60
CA ASP A 807 -9.04 16.48 -3.26
C ASP A 807 -10.38 16.36 -3.99
N ALA A 808 -11.02 15.18 -3.95
CA ALA A 808 -12.17 14.81 -4.78
C ALA A 808 -13.25 15.89 -4.79
N ARG A 809 -13.57 16.41 -3.60
CA ARG A 809 -14.59 17.42 -3.43
C ARG A 809 -14.25 18.75 -4.10
N GLN A 810 -13.01 19.23 -3.92
CA GLN A 810 -12.58 20.48 -4.52
C GLN A 810 -12.46 20.34 -6.05
N LEU A 811 -11.97 19.21 -6.53
CA LEU A 811 -11.95 18.87 -7.96
C LEU A 811 -13.35 18.92 -8.57
N VAL A 812 -14.35 18.40 -7.87
CA VAL A 812 -15.75 18.39 -8.33
C VAL A 812 -16.38 19.79 -8.32
N LEU A 813 -16.17 20.58 -7.26
CA LEU A 813 -16.66 21.97 -7.18
C LEU A 813 -16.07 22.86 -8.28
N TRP A 814 -14.80 22.67 -8.59
CA TRP A 814 -14.10 23.38 -9.66
C TRP A 814 -14.27 22.75 -11.04
N GLN A 815 -14.96 21.61 -11.17
CA GLN A 815 -15.14 20.86 -12.43
C GLN A 815 -13.82 20.45 -13.10
N ALA A 816 -12.81 20.20 -12.26
CA ALA A 816 -11.50 19.69 -12.65
C ALA A 816 -11.41 18.14 -12.55
N ASP A 817 -12.49 17.47 -12.12
CA ASP A 817 -12.57 16.02 -11.92
C ASP A 817 -12.23 15.22 -13.19
N GLY A 818 -12.70 15.67 -14.36
CA GLY A 818 -12.43 15.00 -15.65
C GLY A 818 -10.94 14.98 -16.00
N ARG A 819 -10.26 16.13 -15.89
CA ARG A 819 -8.82 16.25 -16.15
C ARG A 819 -8.01 15.42 -15.15
N ALA A 820 -8.36 15.49 -13.87
CA ALA A 820 -7.68 14.71 -12.82
C ALA A 820 -7.81 13.18 -13.06
N LEU A 821 -8.99 12.71 -13.50
CA LEU A 821 -9.18 11.31 -13.89
C LEU A 821 -8.34 10.92 -15.11
N ASP A 822 -8.28 11.77 -16.13
CA ASP A 822 -7.48 11.51 -17.34
C ASP A 822 -5.97 11.50 -17.01
N ASP A 823 -5.53 12.34 -16.09
CA ASP A 823 -4.16 12.36 -15.55
C ASP A 823 -3.80 11.09 -14.78
N VAL A 824 -4.75 10.53 -14.02
CA VAL A 824 -4.58 9.22 -13.36
C VAL A 824 -4.54 8.09 -14.38
N ASP A 825 -5.39 8.13 -15.41
CA ASP A 825 -5.43 7.14 -16.49
C ASP A 825 -4.14 7.14 -17.32
N ALA A 826 -3.56 8.32 -17.57
CA ALA A 826 -2.26 8.46 -18.22
C ALA A 826 -1.15 7.81 -17.38
N SER A 827 -1.10 8.09 -16.07
CA SER A 827 -0.16 7.44 -15.14
C SER A 827 -0.37 5.93 -15.04
N GLY A 828 -1.63 5.47 -15.04
CA GLY A 828 -1.98 4.05 -15.07
C GLY A 828 -1.51 3.37 -16.36
N SER A 829 -1.64 4.05 -17.50
CA SER A 829 -1.16 3.57 -18.80
C SER A 829 0.37 3.52 -18.87
N ASN A 830 1.07 4.44 -18.21
CA ASN A 830 2.53 4.42 -18.08
C ASN A 830 3.00 3.20 -17.29
N LEU A 831 2.36 2.92 -16.15
CA LEU A 831 2.64 1.73 -15.35
C LEU A 831 2.35 0.44 -16.15
N ALA A 832 1.23 0.38 -16.87
CA ALA A 832 0.87 -0.77 -17.72
C ALA A 832 1.92 -1.05 -18.81
N ARG A 833 2.46 -0.01 -19.44
CA ARG A 833 3.55 -0.14 -20.43
C ARG A 833 4.84 -0.67 -19.79
N ALA A 834 5.22 -0.15 -18.62
CA ALA A 834 6.39 -0.61 -17.88
C ALA A 834 6.27 -2.08 -17.43
N SER A 835 5.10 -2.47 -16.90
CA SER A 835 4.82 -3.87 -16.52
C SER A 835 4.85 -4.80 -17.73
N THR A 836 4.21 -4.42 -18.83
CA THR A 836 4.20 -5.20 -20.08
C THR A 836 5.61 -5.39 -20.64
N ALA A 837 6.44 -4.36 -20.65
CA ALA A 837 7.82 -4.46 -21.12
C ALA A 837 8.64 -5.47 -20.30
N SER A 838 8.50 -5.45 -18.96
CA SER A 838 9.15 -6.43 -18.08
C SER A 838 8.62 -7.85 -18.32
N GLY A 839 7.29 -8.01 -18.39
CA GLY A 839 6.63 -9.29 -18.67
C GLY A 839 7.06 -9.91 -20.01
N THR A 840 7.12 -9.12 -21.08
CA THR A 840 7.54 -9.61 -22.41
C THR A 840 8.96 -10.18 -22.40
N ALA A 841 9.88 -9.59 -21.63
CA ALA A 841 11.25 -10.10 -21.53
C ALA A 841 11.31 -11.46 -20.81
N THR A 842 10.53 -11.64 -19.74
CA THR A 842 10.41 -12.95 -19.06
C THR A 842 9.79 -14.01 -19.97
N ALA A 843 8.77 -13.63 -20.77
CA ALA A 843 8.13 -14.53 -21.73
C ALA A 843 9.11 -14.98 -22.83
N ILE A 844 9.96 -14.08 -23.34
CA ILE A 844 11.05 -14.44 -24.27
C ILE A 844 12.00 -15.45 -23.62
N GLY A 845 12.39 -15.23 -22.35
CA GLY A 845 13.26 -16.16 -21.63
C GLY A 845 12.69 -17.58 -21.52
N ARG A 846 11.40 -17.72 -21.18
CA ARG A 846 10.71 -19.02 -21.17
C ARG A 846 10.61 -19.64 -22.57
N GLY A 847 10.37 -18.82 -23.60
CA GLY A 847 10.35 -19.23 -24.99
C GLY A 847 11.70 -19.78 -25.46
N LEU A 848 12.81 -19.12 -25.10
CA LEU A 848 14.17 -19.58 -25.39
C LEU A 848 14.50 -20.91 -24.71
N ALA A 849 14.10 -21.09 -23.45
CA ALA A 849 14.25 -22.37 -22.75
C ALA A 849 13.49 -23.50 -23.47
N THR A 850 12.27 -23.24 -23.93
CA THR A 850 11.45 -24.20 -24.69
C THR A 850 12.10 -24.53 -26.05
N LEU A 851 12.61 -23.52 -26.75
CA LEU A 851 13.29 -23.68 -28.04
C LEU A 851 14.56 -24.51 -27.92
N LEU A 852 15.40 -24.23 -26.91
CA LEU A 852 16.62 -24.98 -26.67
C LEU A 852 16.36 -26.42 -26.23
N ALA A 853 15.28 -26.67 -25.48
CA ALA A 853 14.86 -28.03 -25.15
C ALA A 853 14.52 -28.83 -26.42
N GLY A 854 13.70 -28.27 -27.32
CA GLY A 854 13.37 -28.94 -28.59
C GLY A 854 14.57 -29.15 -29.51
N LEU A 855 15.45 -28.15 -29.64
CA LEU A 855 16.73 -28.29 -30.37
C LEU A 855 17.64 -29.36 -29.74
N GLY A 856 17.62 -29.47 -28.40
CA GLY A 856 18.32 -30.52 -27.66
C GLY A 856 17.88 -31.91 -28.06
N VAL A 857 16.57 -32.14 -28.20
CA VAL A 857 16.02 -33.44 -28.68
C VAL A 857 16.58 -33.77 -30.07
N LEU A 858 16.55 -32.81 -30.99
CA LEU A 858 17.02 -32.98 -32.36
C LEU A 858 18.54 -33.24 -32.43
N ALA A 859 19.32 -32.53 -31.62
CA ALA A 859 20.76 -32.72 -31.56
C ALA A 859 21.13 -34.08 -30.96
N ILE A 860 20.43 -34.54 -29.92
CA ILE A 860 20.62 -35.88 -29.35
C ILE A 860 20.21 -36.95 -30.36
N ALA A 861 19.12 -36.76 -31.12
CA ALA A 861 18.73 -37.68 -32.19
C ALA A 861 19.84 -37.83 -33.24
N ALA A 862 20.38 -36.71 -33.73
CA ALA A 862 21.41 -36.70 -34.76
C ALA A 862 22.75 -37.30 -34.29
N LEU A 863 23.17 -37.03 -33.04
CA LEU A 863 24.41 -37.57 -32.48
C LEU A 863 24.26 -39.01 -31.96
N GLY A 864 23.04 -39.43 -31.62
CA GLY A 864 22.75 -40.77 -31.13
C GLY A 864 22.53 -41.79 -32.25
N ALA A 865 22.15 -41.36 -33.46
CA ALA A 865 21.88 -42.24 -34.60
C ALA A 865 23.08 -43.15 -34.95
N PRO A 866 24.32 -42.64 -35.09
CA PRO A 866 25.48 -43.49 -35.38
C PRO A 866 25.76 -44.47 -34.24
N GLY A 867 25.62 -44.01 -32.99
CA GLY A 867 25.84 -44.86 -31.83
C GLY A 867 24.84 -46.01 -31.72
N LEU A 868 23.62 -45.83 -32.24
CA LEU A 868 22.61 -46.88 -32.32
C LEU A 868 22.92 -47.88 -33.43
N ASP A 869 23.36 -47.39 -34.60
CA ASP A 869 23.77 -48.21 -35.75
C ASP A 869 25.01 -49.08 -35.44
N GLU A 870 25.99 -48.50 -34.75
CA GLU A 870 27.21 -49.19 -34.28
C GLU A 870 26.96 -50.11 -33.06
N GLY A 871 25.75 -50.09 -32.47
CA GLY A 871 25.40 -50.87 -31.29
C GLY A 871 26.02 -50.40 -29.97
N SER A 872 26.60 -49.19 -29.95
CA SER A 872 27.20 -48.59 -28.74
C SER A 872 26.16 -48.15 -27.70
N VAL A 873 24.91 -47.90 -28.12
CA VAL A 873 23.78 -47.57 -27.25
C VAL A 873 22.54 -48.36 -27.65
N SER A 874 21.74 -48.80 -26.69
CA SER A 874 20.47 -49.47 -26.96
C SER A 874 19.36 -48.48 -27.29
N GLY A 875 18.39 -48.88 -28.13
CA GLY A 875 17.22 -48.08 -28.50
C GLY A 875 16.49 -47.46 -27.29
N PRO A 876 16.17 -48.21 -26.22
CA PRO A 876 15.54 -47.65 -25.02
C PRO A 876 16.37 -46.59 -24.31
N MET A 877 17.70 -46.75 -24.30
CA MET A 877 18.59 -45.79 -23.65
C MET A 877 18.76 -44.51 -24.48
N LEU A 878 18.72 -44.60 -25.81
CA LEU A 878 18.66 -43.43 -26.69
C LEU A 878 17.31 -42.69 -26.55
N ALA A 879 16.19 -43.42 -26.49
CA ALA A 879 14.88 -42.82 -26.26
C ALA A 879 14.82 -42.05 -24.93
N LEU A 880 15.45 -42.60 -23.87
CA LEU A 880 15.64 -41.92 -22.59
C LEU A 880 16.38 -40.58 -22.76
N LEU A 881 17.50 -40.58 -23.48
CA LEU A 881 18.29 -39.37 -23.72
C LEU A 881 17.54 -38.33 -24.57
N MET A 882 16.76 -38.77 -25.56
CA MET A 882 15.98 -37.87 -26.41
C MET A 882 14.87 -37.15 -25.65
N LEU A 883 14.28 -37.76 -24.62
CA LEU A 883 13.25 -37.11 -23.80
C LEU A 883 13.83 -36.20 -22.70
N LEU A 884 15.10 -36.37 -22.34
CA LEU A 884 15.76 -35.64 -21.27
C LEU A 884 15.72 -34.10 -21.47
N PRO A 885 16.02 -33.51 -22.65
CA PRO A 885 15.91 -32.07 -22.89
C PRO A 885 14.51 -31.49 -22.62
N LEU A 886 13.45 -32.22 -22.97
CA LEU A 886 12.07 -31.77 -22.75
C LEU A 886 11.75 -31.68 -21.25
N ALA A 887 12.20 -32.66 -20.48
CA ALA A 887 12.02 -32.65 -19.03
C ALA A 887 12.85 -31.55 -18.33
N LEU A 888 14.03 -31.23 -18.86
CA LEU A 888 14.88 -30.15 -18.35
C LEU A 888 14.29 -28.75 -18.57
N ALA A 889 13.35 -28.59 -19.51
CA ALA A 889 12.64 -27.33 -19.73
C ALA A 889 11.85 -26.87 -18.48
N GLU A 890 11.30 -27.80 -17.69
CA GLU A 890 10.57 -27.49 -16.44
C GLU A 890 11.46 -26.77 -15.42
N VAL A 891 12.76 -27.04 -15.43
CA VAL A 891 13.73 -26.49 -14.46
C VAL A 891 14.40 -25.22 -14.99
N THR A 892 14.54 -25.08 -16.31
CA THR A 892 15.19 -23.90 -16.92
C THR A 892 14.25 -22.72 -17.13
N ALA A 893 12.98 -22.94 -17.49
CA ALA A 893 12.03 -21.87 -17.76
C ALA A 893 11.78 -20.91 -16.56
N PRO A 894 11.65 -21.38 -15.30
CA PRO A 894 11.47 -20.51 -14.13
C PRO A 894 12.64 -19.55 -13.87
N LEU A 895 13.82 -19.80 -14.47
CA LEU A 895 14.97 -18.90 -14.31
C LEU A 895 14.73 -17.53 -14.95
N ALA A 896 13.82 -17.41 -15.92
CA ALA A 896 13.41 -16.11 -16.46
C ALA A 896 12.78 -15.22 -15.39
N ASP A 897 11.92 -15.79 -14.55
CA ASP A 897 11.30 -15.10 -13.43
C ASP A 897 12.32 -14.78 -12.33
N ALA A 898 13.20 -15.72 -12.01
CA ALA A 898 14.29 -15.51 -11.05
C ALA A 898 15.22 -14.37 -11.48
N GLY A 899 15.54 -14.27 -12.78
CA GLY A 899 16.36 -13.21 -13.35
C GLY A 899 15.75 -11.82 -13.19
N ALA A 900 14.44 -11.69 -13.48
CA ALA A 900 13.71 -10.45 -13.30
C ALA A 900 13.59 -10.06 -11.83
N LEU A 901 13.22 -11.01 -10.97
CA LEU A 901 13.04 -10.78 -9.53
C LEU A 901 14.36 -10.38 -8.84
N ARG A 902 15.49 -10.94 -9.28
CA ARG A 902 16.84 -10.59 -8.77
C ARG A 902 17.17 -9.10 -8.93
N VAL A 903 16.59 -8.41 -9.92
CA VAL A 903 16.79 -6.95 -10.06
C VAL A 903 16.05 -6.22 -8.95
N ARG A 904 14.82 -6.64 -8.64
CA ARG A 904 13.95 -6.03 -7.64
C ARG A 904 14.49 -6.24 -6.23
N THR A 905 14.86 -7.48 -5.89
CA THR A 905 15.39 -7.83 -4.57
C THR A 905 16.70 -7.11 -4.29
N ARG A 906 17.58 -6.98 -5.30
CA ARG A 906 18.81 -6.18 -5.17
C ARG A 906 18.57 -4.69 -5.06
N ALA A 907 17.53 -4.16 -5.70
CA ALA A 907 17.18 -2.74 -5.57
C ALA A 907 16.69 -2.44 -4.14
N ALA A 908 15.85 -3.32 -3.58
CA ALA A 908 15.43 -3.26 -2.18
C ALA A 908 16.62 -3.40 -1.20
N GLU A 909 17.49 -4.39 -1.43
CA GLU A 909 18.69 -4.59 -0.61
C GLU A 909 19.62 -3.36 -0.63
N ARG A 910 19.79 -2.70 -1.79
CA ARG A 910 20.56 -1.45 -1.89
C ARG A 910 19.90 -0.31 -1.15
N ARG A 911 18.60 -0.07 -1.35
CA ARG A 911 17.87 0.98 -0.60
C ARG A 911 18.00 0.79 0.90
N LEU A 912 17.86 -0.45 1.37
CA LEU A 912 18.02 -0.79 2.77
C LEU A 912 19.47 -0.60 3.24
N ALA A 913 20.47 -0.99 2.44
CA ALA A 913 21.87 -0.79 2.77
C ALA A 913 22.28 0.69 2.79
N ASP A 914 21.80 1.49 1.85
CA ASP A 914 22.03 2.94 1.77
C ASP A 914 21.39 3.63 2.98
N LEU A 915 20.16 3.25 3.33
CA LEU A 915 19.46 3.77 4.52
C LEU A 915 20.20 3.40 5.81
N LEU A 916 20.56 2.13 5.98
CA LEU A 916 21.26 1.64 7.18
C LEU A 916 22.74 2.05 7.24
N GLY A 917 23.30 2.53 6.13
CA GLY A 917 24.63 3.10 6.02
C GLY A 917 24.69 4.60 6.26
N THR A 918 23.53 5.25 6.44
CA THR A 918 23.45 6.67 6.76
C THR A 918 24.06 6.92 8.15
N GLU A 919 24.92 7.94 8.26
CA GLU A 919 25.50 8.31 9.55
C GLU A 919 24.43 8.95 10.47
N PRO A 920 24.30 8.50 11.72
CA PRO A 920 23.40 9.13 12.70
C PRO A 920 23.62 10.63 12.83
N ALA A 921 22.56 11.39 13.10
CA ALA A 921 22.68 12.83 13.37
C ALA A 921 23.29 13.12 14.75
N VAL A 922 23.21 12.15 15.65
CA VAL A 922 23.76 12.20 17.00
C VAL A 922 24.49 10.88 17.25
N THR A 923 25.70 10.96 17.77
CA THR A 923 26.47 9.77 18.16
C THR A 923 26.76 9.84 19.65
N ASP A 924 26.41 8.78 20.38
CA ASP A 924 26.76 8.68 21.78
C ASP A 924 28.27 8.45 21.96
N PRO A 925 28.91 9.08 22.95
CA PRO A 925 30.30 8.83 23.29
C PRO A 925 30.48 7.39 23.77
N SER A 926 31.63 6.78 23.48
CA SER A 926 31.95 5.40 23.89
C SER A 926 31.91 5.21 25.41
N HIS A 927 32.21 6.27 26.16
CA HIS A 927 32.12 6.32 27.62
C HIS A 927 31.37 7.61 28.02
N PRO A 928 30.03 7.56 28.15
CA PRO A 928 29.25 8.73 28.50
C PRO A 928 29.54 9.19 29.93
N ALA A 929 29.67 10.50 30.11
CA ALA A 929 29.70 11.14 31.41
C ALA A 929 28.35 10.94 32.12
N PRO A 930 28.34 10.82 33.46
CA PRO A 930 27.09 10.68 34.21
C PRO A 930 26.27 11.97 34.09
N LEU A 931 24.94 11.83 33.99
CA LEU A 931 24.04 12.97 34.02
C LEU A 931 24.25 13.79 35.31
N PRO A 932 24.46 15.13 35.21
CA PRO A 932 24.56 16.01 36.37
C PRO A 932 23.34 15.91 37.29
N ARG A 933 23.51 16.27 38.57
CA ARG A 933 22.39 16.24 39.53
C ARG A 933 21.41 17.39 39.25
N ALA A 934 20.13 17.10 39.42
CA ALA A 934 19.05 18.09 39.41
C ALA A 934 19.24 19.19 40.47
N PRO A 935 18.67 20.40 40.27
CA PRO A 935 17.86 20.81 39.11
C PRO A 935 18.71 21.05 37.86
N HIS A 936 18.17 20.76 36.68
CA HIS A 936 18.91 20.87 35.42
C HIS A 936 18.69 22.23 34.74
N THR A 937 19.78 22.88 34.36
CA THR A 937 19.83 24.09 33.53
C THR A 937 20.40 23.73 32.16
N ILE A 938 19.73 24.14 31.07
CA ILE A 938 20.19 23.91 29.69
C ILE A 938 20.66 25.23 29.10
N GLN A 939 21.89 25.25 28.57
CA GLN A 939 22.48 26.44 27.97
C GLN A 939 22.94 26.17 26.55
N LEU A 940 22.49 27.02 25.62
CA LEU A 940 22.98 27.11 24.25
C LEU A 940 23.71 28.46 24.08
N THR A 941 24.90 28.45 23.50
CA THR A 941 25.69 29.66 23.25
C THR A 941 26.26 29.65 21.84
N GLY A 942 25.93 30.67 21.05
CA GLY A 942 26.29 30.78 19.63
C GLY A 942 25.85 29.58 18.81
N ALA A 943 24.73 28.94 19.19
CA ALA A 943 24.33 27.65 18.66
C ALA A 943 23.91 27.74 17.19
N GLY A 944 24.47 26.86 16.37
CA GLY A 944 24.07 26.61 14.99
C GLY A 944 24.01 25.13 14.69
N ALA A 945 23.05 24.71 13.87
CA ALA A 945 22.87 23.33 13.46
C ALA A 945 22.53 23.24 11.98
N GLU A 946 22.95 22.13 11.35
CA GLU A 946 22.70 21.81 9.94
C GLU A 946 22.08 20.42 9.82
N TRP A 947 21.10 20.25 8.91
CA TRP A 947 20.53 18.93 8.61
C TRP A 947 21.42 18.14 7.65
N THR A 948 21.98 18.86 6.68
CA THR A 948 22.90 18.36 5.66
C THR A 948 24.09 19.32 5.63
N PRO A 949 25.33 18.84 5.48
CA PRO A 949 26.49 19.72 5.40
C PRO A 949 26.29 20.85 4.37
N GLY A 950 26.38 22.09 4.81
CA GLY A 950 26.23 23.29 3.97
C GLY A 950 24.81 23.85 3.85
N GLU A 951 23.81 23.23 4.50
CA GLU A 951 22.44 23.76 4.61
C GLU A 951 22.11 24.13 6.07
N PRO A 952 22.27 25.41 6.45
CA PRO A 952 21.84 25.98 7.72
C PRO A 952 20.42 25.60 8.13
N ALA A 953 20.25 25.01 9.32
CA ALA A 953 18.93 24.93 9.96
C ALA A 953 18.63 26.20 10.76
N PHE A 954 19.62 26.70 11.51
CA PHE A 954 19.65 27.97 12.23
C PHE A 954 21.10 28.30 12.64
N HIS A 955 21.41 29.56 12.97
CA HIS A 955 22.73 29.98 13.46
C HIS A 955 22.64 31.06 14.54
N GLY A 956 23.65 31.09 15.42
CA GLY A 956 23.89 32.18 16.37
C GLY A 956 22.81 32.33 17.45
N ILE A 957 22.21 31.22 17.90
CA ILE A 957 21.19 31.25 18.95
C ILE A 957 21.85 31.14 20.33
N ASP A 958 21.55 32.09 21.20
CA ASP A 958 21.84 32.04 22.64
C ASP A 958 20.55 31.76 23.40
N LEU A 959 20.52 30.72 24.24
CA LEU A 959 19.34 30.34 25.01
C LEU A 959 19.73 29.80 26.39
N ASP A 960 19.14 30.33 27.46
CA ASP A 960 19.41 29.93 28.84
C ASP A 960 18.13 29.48 29.56
N LEU A 961 17.96 28.17 29.68
CA LEU A 961 16.80 27.49 30.25
C LEU A 961 17.07 27.12 31.70
N THR A 962 16.82 28.07 32.61
CA THR A 962 16.92 27.85 34.06
C THR A 962 15.66 27.16 34.62
N PRO A 963 15.76 26.45 35.77
CA PRO A 963 14.63 25.74 36.38
C PRO A 963 13.42 26.64 36.63
N GLY A 964 12.25 26.26 36.11
CA GLY A 964 10.98 26.97 36.29
C GLY A 964 10.73 28.16 35.36
N ARG A 965 11.65 28.44 34.43
CA ARG A 965 11.53 29.52 33.44
C ARG A 965 10.70 29.09 32.23
N HIS A 966 9.87 29.97 31.70
CA HIS A 966 9.07 29.78 30.49
C HIS A 966 9.58 30.68 29.36
N ILE A 967 10.00 30.10 28.23
CA ILE A 967 10.51 30.84 27.07
C ILE A 967 9.65 30.55 25.84
N GLY A 968 9.16 31.61 25.19
CA GLY A 968 8.47 31.55 23.91
C GLY A 968 9.44 31.64 22.74
N ILE A 969 9.20 30.87 21.68
CA ILE A 969 9.97 30.92 20.43
C ILE A 969 9.01 31.14 19.27
N THR A 970 9.25 32.20 18.52
CA THR A 970 8.42 32.65 17.40
C THR A 970 9.25 32.79 16.11
N GLY A 971 8.57 32.91 14.97
CA GLY A 971 9.20 33.14 13.67
C GLY A 971 8.43 32.46 12.53
N PRO A 972 8.68 32.82 11.26
CA PRO A 972 7.99 32.23 10.10
C PRO A 972 8.28 30.73 9.94
N SER A 973 7.42 29.99 9.24
CA SER A 973 7.70 28.58 8.90
C SER A 973 9.03 28.47 8.16
N GLY A 974 9.85 27.48 8.53
CA GLY A 974 11.20 27.31 7.97
C GLY A 974 12.30 28.10 8.69
N SER A 975 12.00 28.90 9.72
CA SER A 975 13.01 29.66 10.49
C SER A 975 13.92 28.84 11.41
N GLY A 976 13.80 27.50 11.42
CA GLY A 976 14.61 26.62 12.27
C GLY A 976 14.03 26.29 13.65
N LYS A 977 12.80 26.73 13.98
CA LYS A 977 12.10 26.43 15.25
C LYS A 977 12.12 24.95 15.66
N SER A 978 11.60 24.06 14.79
CA SER A 978 11.60 22.62 15.07
C SER A 978 13.03 22.04 15.10
N SER A 979 13.95 22.59 14.31
CA SER A 979 15.37 22.18 14.36
C SER A 979 15.98 22.49 15.73
N LEU A 980 15.69 23.66 16.30
CA LEU A 980 16.11 24.04 17.65
C LEU A 980 15.49 23.12 18.71
N ALA A 981 14.21 22.76 18.58
CA ALA A 981 13.56 21.78 19.46
C ALA A 981 14.30 20.43 19.47
N LEU A 982 14.69 19.95 18.28
CA LEU A 982 15.47 18.72 18.11
C LEU A 982 16.89 18.86 18.68
N THR A 983 17.50 20.04 18.60
CA THR A 983 18.82 20.27 19.22
C THR A 983 18.77 20.26 20.74
N ILE A 984 17.78 20.93 21.35
CA ILE A 984 17.60 20.95 22.81
C ILE A 984 17.37 19.53 23.35
N THR A 985 16.66 18.69 22.61
CA THR A 985 16.36 17.30 22.97
C THR A 985 17.43 16.30 22.53
N ARG A 986 18.53 16.79 21.93
CA ARG A 986 19.64 16.02 21.39
C ARG A 986 19.20 14.91 20.42
N PHE A 987 18.35 15.32 19.49
CA PHE A 987 18.05 14.62 18.24
C PHE A 987 18.85 15.16 17.05
N LEU A 988 19.44 16.35 17.20
CA LEU A 988 20.34 16.99 16.26
C LEU A 988 21.50 17.63 17.02
N ASP A 989 22.75 17.21 16.78
CA ASP A 989 23.91 17.83 17.41
C ASP A 989 24.22 19.20 16.78
N LEU A 990 24.91 20.06 17.54
CA LEU A 990 25.35 21.36 17.05
C LEU A 990 26.50 21.23 16.06
N THR A 991 26.47 22.04 15.01
CA THR A 991 27.58 22.25 14.08
C THR A 991 28.48 23.39 14.57
N GLU A 992 27.90 24.39 15.23
CA GLU A 992 28.57 25.56 15.78
C GLU A 992 28.03 25.90 17.18
N GLY A 993 28.87 26.52 18.02
CA GLY A 993 28.50 26.92 19.39
C GLY A 993 28.61 25.79 20.42
N THR A 994 28.01 26.01 21.60
CA THR A 994 28.00 25.04 22.71
C THR A 994 26.58 24.75 23.19
N HIS A 995 26.33 23.50 23.59
CA HIS A 995 25.09 23.06 24.25
C HIS A 995 25.49 22.27 25.50
N THR A 996 25.07 22.72 26.68
CA THR A 996 25.44 22.12 27.97
C THR A 996 24.24 21.88 28.88
N VAL A 997 24.34 20.86 29.74
CA VAL A 997 23.42 20.60 30.86
C VAL A 997 24.22 20.79 32.15
N ASN A 998 23.87 21.77 32.98
CA ASN A 998 24.63 22.14 34.19
C ASN A 998 26.14 22.32 33.94
N GLY A 999 26.51 22.87 32.77
CA GLY A 999 27.90 23.10 32.36
C GLY A 999 28.61 21.89 31.75
N THR A 1000 28.02 20.69 31.76
CA THR A 1000 28.56 19.52 31.04
C THR A 1000 28.12 19.55 29.57
N PRO A 1001 29.04 19.51 28.59
CA PRO A 1001 28.69 19.46 27.18
C PRO A 1001 27.80 18.26 26.85
N VAL A 1002 26.70 18.48 26.11
CA VAL A 1002 25.77 17.39 25.82
C VAL A 1002 26.41 16.27 25.00
N GLY A 1003 27.41 16.57 24.16
CA GLY A 1003 28.15 15.57 23.39
C GLY A 1003 28.91 14.56 24.26
N GLU A 1004 29.17 14.88 25.54
CA GLU A 1004 29.81 13.97 26.49
C GLU A 1004 28.81 13.10 27.26
N LEU A 1005 27.51 13.41 27.21
CA LEU A 1005 26.46 12.64 27.87
C LEU A 1005 25.97 11.51 26.96
N ALA A 1006 25.13 10.59 27.47
CA ALA A 1006 24.31 9.73 26.62
C ALA A 1006 23.05 10.48 26.15
N ALA A 1007 22.60 10.27 24.92
CA ALA A 1007 21.45 11.01 24.37
C ALA A 1007 20.17 10.72 25.14
N ASP A 1008 19.99 9.47 25.58
CA ASP A 1008 18.85 9.07 26.41
C ASP A 1008 18.88 9.66 27.83
N ASP A 1009 20.05 10.05 28.35
CA ASP A 1009 20.14 10.79 29.61
C ASP A 1009 19.66 12.24 29.44
N VAL A 1010 19.95 12.87 28.30
CA VAL A 1010 19.41 14.22 27.97
C VAL A 1010 17.88 14.14 27.79
N ARG A 1011 17.38 13.14 27.05
CA ARG A 1011 15.93 12.90 26.85
C ARG A 1011 15.19 12.43 28.11
N ARG A 1012 15.91 12.05 29.17
CA ARG A 1012 15.32 11.83 30.51
C ARG A 1012 14.92 13.14 31.17
N VAL A 1013 15.67 14.21 30.89
CA VAL A 1013 15.47 15.56 31.45
C VAL A 1013 14.53 16.38 30.57
N VAL A 1014 14.73 16.31 29.26
CA VAL A 1014 13.99 17.09 28.26
C VAL A 1014 12.92 16.24 27.58
N GLY A 1015 11.65 16.65 27.69
CA GLY A 1015 10.54 16.08 26.94
C GLY A 1015 10.24 16.89 25.68
N LEU A 1016 9.89 16.20 24.60
CA LEU A 1016 9.43 16.81 23.35
C LEU A 1016 7.97 16.44 23.10
N LEU A 1017 7.11 17.44 22.90
CA LEU A 1017 5.81 17.27 22.29
C LEU A 1017 5.86 17.84 20.87
N THR A 1018 5.61 17.00 19.88
CA THR A 1018 5.58 17.38 18.46
C THR A 1018 4.17 17.82 18.04
N ASP A 1019 4.09 18.48 16.88
CA ASP A 1019 2.87 18.94 16.21
C ASP A 1019 1.81 17.82 15.98
N ASP A 1020 2.23 16.64 15.52
CA ASP A 1020 1.35 15.49 15.28
C ASP A 1020 1.87 14.22 15.99
N PRO A 1021 1.45 13.94 17.24
CA PRO A 1021 1.96 12.79 17.99
C PRO A 1021 1.35 11.48 17.48
N HIS A 1022 2.20 10.51 17.13
CA HIS A 1022 1.75 9.18 16.67
C HIS A 1022 0.95 8.43 17.75
N LEU A 1023 -0.19 7.86 17.36
CA LEU A 1023 -0.99 6.98 18.22
C LEU A 1023 -0.87 5.55 17.73
N PHE A 1024 -0.50 4.64 18.63
CA PHE A 1024 -0.38 3.23 18.35
C PHE A 1024 -1.76 2.56 18.34
N GLY A 1025 -1.90 1.49 17.58
CA GLY A 1025 -3.09 0.62 17.50
C GLY A 1025 -3.44 -0.14 18.79
N SER A 1026 -3.64 0.59 19.89
CA SER A 1026 -3.81 0.10 21.26
C SER A 1026 -4.87 0.89 22.02
N THR A 1027 -5.07 0.61 23.31
CA THR A 1027 -6.00 1.38 24.16
C THR A 1027 -5.50 2.81 24.41
N VAL A 1028 -6.40 3.73 24.79
CA VAL A 1028 -6.01 5.09 25.22
C VAL A 1028 -5.04 5.00 26.40
N THR A 1029 -5.34 4.13 27.37
CA THR A 1029 -4.50 3.86 28.55
C THR A 1029 -3.06 3.50 28.15
N GLU A 1030 -2.88 2.51 27.28
CA GLU A 1030 -1.54 2.05 26.87
C GLU A 1030 -0.79 3.08 26.02
N ASN A 1031 -1.53 3.88 25.23
CA ASN A 1031 -0.93 4.98 24.48
C ASN A 1031 -0.32 6.03 25.41
N VAL A 1032 -0.95 6.34 26.55
CA VAL A 1032 -0.42 7.30 27.52
C VAL A 1032 0.64 6.66 28.44
N ARG A 1033 0.41 5.45 28.93
CA ARG A 1033 1.35 4.68 29.77
C ARG A 1033 2.70 4.46 29.09
N LEU A 1034 2.78 4.49 27.76
CA LEU A 1034 4.04 4.46 27.02
C LEU A 1034 5.08 5.44 27.57
N ALA A 1035 4.66 6.61 28.04
CA ALA A 1035 5.51 7.66 28.56
C ALA A 1035 6.09 7.36 29.97
N ALA A 1036 5.38 6.54 30.75
CA ALA A 1036 5.78 6.07 32.08
C ALA A 1036 5.24 4.63 32.31
N PRO A 1037 5.99 3.58 31.91
CA PRO A 1037 5.50 2.20 31.92
C PRO A 1037 5.09 1.65 33.29
N GLU A 1038 5.71 2.17 34.35
CA GLU A 1038 5.45 1.78 35.74
C GLU A 1038 4.23 2.51 36.35
N ALA A 1039 3.58 3.39 35.59
CA ALA A 1039 2.40 4.11 36.05
C ALA A 1039 1.18 3.20 36.14
N ASP A 1040 0.49 3.24 37.28
CA ASP A 1040 -0.78 2.56 37.48
C ASP A 1040 -1.91 3.22 36.64
N ASP A 1041 -3.05 2.53 36.52
CA ASP A 1041 -4.19 3.03 35.74
C ASP A 1041 -4.69 4.38 36.26
N LEU A 1042 -4.58 4.61 37.59
CA LEU A 1042 -5.01 5.86 38.22
C LEU A 1042 -4.15 7.06 37.78
N ALA A 1043 -2.82 6.91 37.76
CA ALA A 1043 -1.92 7.96 37.29
C ALA A 1043 -2.17 8.29 35.80
N VAL A 1044 -2.45 7.26 34.99
CA VAL A 1044 -2.80 7.45 33.57
C VAL A 1044 -4.13 8.20 33.43
N GLU A 1045 -5.15 7.83 34.19
CA GLU A 1045 -6.45 8.51 34.17
C GLU A 1045 -6.33 9.98 34.63
N LEU A 1046 -5.55 10.24 35.69
CA LEU A 1046 -5.29 11.61 36.15
C LEU A 1046 -4.56 12.44 35.08
N ALA A 1047 -3.61 11.85 34.36
CA ALA A 1047 -2.93 12.54 33.25
C ALA A 1047 -3.88 12.83 32.08
N LEU A 1048 -4.78 11.90 31.76
CA LEU A 1048 -5.80 12.08 30.72
C LEU A 1048 -6.83 13.17 31.10
N ARG A 1049 -7.32 13.16 32.34
CA ARG A 1049 -8.22 14.20 32.86
C ARG A 1049 -7.51 15.55 32.95
N GLY A 1050 -6.24 15.57 33.36
CA GLY A 1050 -5.38 16.76 33.36
C GLY A 1050 -5.12 17.34 31.96
N ALA A 1051 -5.24 16.52 30.92
CA ALA A 1051 -5.21 16.95 29.52
C ALA A 1051 -6.60 17.28 28.95
N HIS A 1052 -7.64 17.39 29.80
CA HIS A 1052 -9.04 17.66 29.42
C HIS A 1052 -9.65 16.65 28.45
N LEU A 1053 -9.28 15.38 28.60
CA LEU A 1053 -9.93 14.28 27.87
C LEU A 1053 -11.03 13.59 28.70
N GLY A 1054 -11.38 14.10 29.89
CA GLY A 1054 -12.37 13.48 30.78
C GLY A 1054 -13.73 13.25 30.11
N ASP A 1055 -14.36 14.31 29.61
CA ASP A 1055 -15.68 14.22 28.96
C ASP A 1055 -15.65 13.33 27.70
N TRP A 1056 -14.54 13.36 26.96
CA TRP A 1056 -14.35 12.51 25.79
C TRP A 1056 -14.25 11.03 26.18
N ILE A 1057 -13.41 10.72 27.18
CA ILE A 1057 -13.24 9.37 27.72
C ILE A 1057 -14.55 8.83 28.27
N ASP A 1058 -15.27 9.63 29.05
CA ASP A 1058 -16.55 9.24 29.66
C ASP A 1058 -17.63 8.98 28.59
N ALA A 1059 -17.49 9.55 27.39
CA ALA A 1059 -18.35 9.29 26.24
C ALA A 1059 -17.95 8.04 25.42
N LEU A 1060 -16.76 7.48 25.62
CA LEU A 1060 -16.29 6.30 24.87
C LEU A 1060 -16.95 5.00 25.39
N PRO A 1061 -17.18 4.00 24.52
CA PRO A 1061 -17.86 2.76 24.90
C PRO A 1061 -17.20 1.98 26.05
N HIS A 1062 -15.88 2.09 26.17
CA HIS A 1062 -15.08 1.39 27.17
C HIS A 1062 -14.15 2.34 27.94
N GLY A 1063 -14.49 3.63 28.02
CA GLY A 1063 -13.63 4.61 28.70
C GLY A 1063 -12.21 4.64 28.11
N ALA A 1064 -11.20 4.72 28.98
CA ALA A 1064 -9.79 4.75 28.60
C ALA A 1064 -9.27 3.43 27.98
N ASP A 1065 -9.98 2.32 28.19
CA ASP A 1065 -9.64 1.01 27.60
C ASP A 1065 -10.15 0.87 26.16
N THR A 1066 -10.80 1.90 25.63
CA THR A 1066 -11.21 1.95 24.23
C THR A 1066 -9.99 1.91 23.31
N ARG A 1067 -10.02 1.05 22.28
CA ARG A 1067 -8.92 0.93 21.30
C ARG A 1067 -8.97 2.08 20.28
N ILE A 1068 -7.78 2.59 19.97
CA ILE A 1068 -7.50 3.58 18.92
C ILE A 1068 -6.84 2.85 17.73
N GLY A 1069 -7.08 3.29 16.50
CA GLY A 1069 -6.43 2.76 15.28
C GLY A 1069 -7.31 1.80 14.47
N ASP A 1070 -6.70 0.93 13.66
CA ASP A 1070 -7.41 0.02 12.75
C ASP A 1070 -8.43 -0.87 13.48
N GLY A 1071 -9.71 -0.60 13.26
CA GLY A 1071 -10.84 -1.27 13.92
C GLY A 1071 -11.30 -0.65 15.24
N GLY A 1072 -10.64 0.42 15.72
CA GLY A 1072 -10.98 1.19 16.93
C GLY A 1072 -11.78 2.48 16.66
N VAL A 1073 -11.78 3.38 17.65
CA VAL A 1073 -12.41 4.72 17.56
C VAL A 1073 -11.47 5.70 16.86
N ASP A 1074 -12.02 6.51 15.97
CA ASP A 1074 -11.29 7.59 15.29
C ASP A 1074 -11.01 8.73 16.27
N VAL A 1075 -9.77 9.21 16.26
CA VAL A 1075 -9.31 10.29 17.17
C VAL A 1075 -9.11 11.56 16.36
N SER A 1076 -9.80 12.64 16.76
CA SER A 1076 -9.66 13.95 16.12
C SER A 1076 -8.24 14.53 16.32
N GLY A 1077 -7.82 15.49 15.49
CA GLY A 1077 -6.50 16.11 15.63
C GLY A 1077 -6.29 16.75 17.01
N GLY A 1078 -7.33 17.41 17.54
CA GLY A 1078 -7.29 18.00 18.88
C GLY A 1078 -7.25 16.97 20.01
N GLU A 1079 -7.97 15.84 19.88
CA GLU A 1079 -7.86 14.73 20.83
C GLU A 1079 -6.47 14.09 20.80
N ARG A 1080 -5.88 13.93 19.61
CA ARG A 1080 -4.53 13.39 19.43
C ARG A 1080 -3.48 14.26 20.09
N ALA A 1081 -3.52 15.57 19.86
CA ALA A 1081 -2.65 16.53 20.53
C ALA A 1081 -2.78 16.44 22.06
N ARG A 1082 -4.01 16.33 22.58
CA ARG A 1082 -4.27 16.14 24.02
C ARG A 1082 -3.77 14.80 24.57
N ILE A 1083 -3.80 13.71 23.79
CA ILE A 1083 -3.18 12.43 24.19
C ILE A 1083 -1.65 12.58 24.25
N GLY A 1084 -1.06 13.29 23.29
CA GLY A 1084 0.36 13.68 23.33
C GLY A 1084 0.69 14.49 24.59
N LEU A 1085 -0.18 15.41 24.98
CA LEU A 1085 -0.06 16.15 26.23
C LEU A 1085 -0.16 15.23 27.45
N ALA A 1086 -1.15 14.33 27.53
CA ALA A 1086 -1.26 13.39 28.64
C ALA A 1086 0.03 12.58 28.83
N ARG A 1087 0.70 12.19 27.72
CA ARG A 1087 2.04 11.57 27.77
C ARG A 1087 3.10 12.48 28.39
N ALA A 1088 3.12 13.76 28.01
CA ALA A 1088 4.07 14.73 28.56
C ALA A 1088 3.86 15.03 30.05
N ILE A 1089 2.59 15.12 30.49
CA ILE A 1089 2.22 15.27 31.92
C ILE A 1089 2.71 14.04 32.70
N LEU A 1090 2.36 12.84 32.22
CA LEU A 1090 2.70 11.58 32.87
C LEU A 1090 4.23 11.32 32.91
N ALA A 1091 4.95 11.68 31.84
CA ALA A 1091 6.41 11.53 31.78
C ALA A 1091 7.15 12.37 32.83
N ALA A 1092 6.52 13.44 33.32
CA ALA A 1092 7.01 14.36 34.35
C ALA A 1092 8.46 14.83 34.14
N ARG A 1093 8.80 15.26 32.92
CA ARG A 1093 10.12 15.79 32.55
C ARG A 1093 10.35 17.19 33.16
N GLU A 1094 11.59 17.50 33.55
CA GLU A 1094 11.95 18.79 34.16
C GLU A 1094 11.92 19.95 33.17
N VAL A 1095 12.29 19.68 31.91
CA VAL A 1095 12.21 20.63 30.80
C VAL A 1095 11.23 20.08 29.76
N LEU A 1096 10.25 20.90 29.34
CA LEU A 1096 9.26 20.55 28.33
C LEU A 1096 9.42 21.45 27.11
N VAL A 1097 9.71 20.85 25.96
CA VAL A 1097 9.70 21.51 24.66
C VAL A 1097 8.38 21.19 23.98
N LEU A 1098 7.56 22.21 23.77
CA LEU A 1098 6.25 22.12 23.17
C LEU A 1098 6.31 22.74 21.78
N ASP A 1099 6.35 21.91 20.73
CA ASP A 1099 6.37 22.35 19.33
C ASP A 1099 4.94 22.46 18.79
N GLU A 1100 4.47 23.70 18.63
CA GLU A 1100 3.12 24.07 18.20
C GLU A 1100 1.98 23.33 18.94
N PRO A 1101 1.94 23.33 20.29
CA PRO A 1101 1.01 22.52 21.08
C PRO A 1101 -0.47 22.88 20.89
N THR A 1102 -0.76 24.07 20.36
CA THR A 1102 -2.11 24.55 20.07
C THR A 1102 -2.44 24.54 18.58
N ALA A 1103 -1.58 23.93 17.75
CA ALA A 1103 -1.86 23.77 16.33
C ALA A 1103 -3.19 23.04 16.11
N HIS A 1104 -3.92 23.44 15.07
CA HIS A 1104 -5.19 22.82 14.66
C HIS A 1104 -6.36 22.97 15.67
N LEU A 1105 -6.26 23.87 16.66
CA LEU A 1105 -7.34 24.22 17.58
C LEU A 1105 -7.89 25.62 17.26
N ASP A 1106 -9.19 25.84 17.49
CA ASP A 1106 -9.76 27.19 17.42
C ASP A 1106 -9.21 28.08 18.54
N THR A 1107 -9.26 29.40 18.37
CA THR A 1107 -8.61 30.34 19.30
C THR A 1107 -9.13 30.24 20.74
N ALA A 1108 -10.40 29.87 20.96
CA ALA A 1108 -10.95 29.72 22.31
C ALA A 1108 -10.42 28.44 22.97
N THR A 1109 -10.45 27.31 22.25
CA THR A 1109 -9.88 26.04 22.71
C THR A 1109 -8.37 26.12 22.89
N ALA A 1110 -7.65 26.75 21.95
CA ALA A 1110 -6.22 26.98 22.02
C ALA A 1110 -5.81 27.77 23.27
N ARG A 1111 -6.55 28.84 23.62
CA ARG A 1111 -6.29 29.61 24.85
C ARG A 1111 -6.59 28.80 26.12
N GLY A 1112 -7.62 27.96 26.10
CA GLY A 1112 -7.91 27.03 27.20
C GLY A 1112 -6.76 26.05 27.40
N VAL A 1113 -6.42 25.31 26.35
CA VAL A 1113 -5.33 24.33 26.33
C VAL A 1113 -3.99 24.96 26.71
N ALA A 1114 -3.66 26.15 26.21
CA ALA A 1114 -2.42 26.86 26.58
C ALA A 1114 -2.39 27.23 28.07
N ARG A 1115 -3.50 27.71 28.63
CA ARG A 1115 -3.60 28.01 30.06
C ARG A 1115 -3.41 26.76 30.91
N ASP A 1116 -4.05 25.67 30.52
CA ASP A 1116 -4.00 24.40 31.24
C ASP A 1116 -2.62 23.75 31.15
N LEU A 1117 -1.97 23.82 29.98
CA LEU A 1117 -0.59 23.39 29.77
C LEU A 1117 0.36 24.10 30.71
N LEU A 1118 0.26 25.43 30.78
CA LEU A 1118 1.13 26.26 31.61
C LEU A 1118 0.84 26.09 33.11
N ALA A 1119 -0.42 25.81 33.46
CA ALA A 1119 -0.79 25.45 34.83
C ALA A 1119 -0.26 24.06 35.23
N ALA A 1120 -0.39 23.06 34.35
CA ALA A 1120 0.10 21.71 34.56
C ALA A 1120 1.64 21.62 34.57
N SER A 1121 2.32 22.58 33.93
CA SER A 1121 3.77 22.71 33.96
C SER A 1121 4.31 23.55 35.11
N SER A 1122 3.49 23.91 36.11
CA SER A 1122 3.93 24.73 37.25
C SER A 1122 5.18 24.13 37.94
N GLY A 1123 6.28 24.88 37.97
CA GLY A 1123 7.56 24.43 38.53
C GLY A 1123 8.47 23.66 37.57
N ARG A 1124 8.12 23.57 36.27
CA ARG A 1124 8.96 23.01 35.21
C ARG A 1124 9.45 24.12 34.29
N THR A 1125 10.55 23.88 33.59
CA THR A 1125 11.02 24.79 32.55
C THR A 1125 10.28 24.47 31.24
N VAL A 1126 9.77 25.49 30.55
CA VAL A 1126 8.96 25.31 29.33
C VAL A 1126 9.57 26.09 28.18
N VAL A 1127 9.72 25.43 27.04
CA VAL A 1127 10.02 26.05 25.75
C VAL A 1127 8.76 25.94 24.90
N TRP A 1128 8.11 27.08 24.67
CA TRP A 1128 6.86 27.19 23.94
C TRP A 1128 7.12 27.67 22.51
N ILE A 1129 7.07 26.77 21.54
CA ILE A 1129 7.32 27.10 20.14
C ILE A 1129 5.97 27.27 19.44
N THR A 1130 5.75 28.43 18.82
CA THR A 1130 4.47 28.75 18.19
C THR A 1130 4.68 29.76 17.06
N HIS A 1131 3.81 29.70 16.05
CA HIS A 1131 3.66 30.75 15.04
C HIS A 1131 2.50 31.72 15.35
N ASP A 1132 1.69 31.43 16.38
CA ASP A 1132 0.58 32.25 16.88
C ASP A 1132 0.96 32.94 18.20
N HIS A 1133 0.22 33.98 18.59
CA HIS A 1133 0.44 34.73 19.83
C HIS A 1133 -0.14 34.05 21.08
N VAL A 1134 -0.95 33.00 20.91
CA VAL A 1134 -1.59 32.27 22.00
C VAL A 1134 -0.54 31.61 22.90
N GLY A 1135 -0.59 31.92 24.20
CA GLY A 1135 0.33 31.39 25.22
C GLY A 1135 1.59 32.23 25.44
N LEU A 1136 1.97 33.10 24.49
CA LEU A 1136 3.17 33.95 24.63
C LEU A 1136 3.06 34.98 25.76
N GLU A 1137 1.85 35.41 26.10
CA GLU A 1137 1.58 36.38 27.17
C GLU A 1137 2.03 35.89 28.56
N ALA A 1138 2.18 34.58 28.73
CA ALA A 1138 2.56 33.94 29.98
C ALA A 1138 4.03 33.45 29.98
N MET A 1139 4.82 33.84 28.97
CA MET A 1139 6.24 33.53 28.87
C MET A 1139 7.07 34.61 29.57
N ASP A 1140 8.16 34.21 30.22
CA ASP A 1140 9.11 35.14 30.84
C ASP A 1140 9.94 35.89 29.78
N GLU A 1141 10.19 35.24 28.64
CA GLU A 1141 10.98 35.77 27.52
C GLU A 1141 10.45 35.22 26.19
N VAL A 1142 10.54 36.01 25.12
CA VAL A 1142 10.18 35.58 23.76
C VAL A 1142 11.35 35.84 22.80
N LEU A 1143 11.79 34.78 22.13
CA LEU A 1143 12.81 34.80 21.09
C LEU A 1143 12.14 34.78 19.71
N ASP A 1144 12.52 35.70 18.81
CA ASP A 1144 12.05 35.69 17.42
C ASP A 1144 13.18 35.24 16.48
N LEU A 1145 12.92 34.14 15.76
CA LEU A 1145 13.79 33.56 14.75
C LEU A 1145 13.45 34.17 13.38
N ASP A 1146 13.88 35.41 13.14
CA ASP A 1146 13.77 36.13 11.85
C ASP A 1146 15.06 35.92 11.02
N PRO A 1147 14.99 35.56 9.71
CA PRO A 1147 16.17 35.23 8.90
C PRO A 1147 17.22 36.34 8.77
N ALA A 1148 16.86 37.60 9.07
CA ALA A 1148 17.76 38.74 8.96
C ALA A 1148 18.69 38.96 10.18
N ARG A 1149 18.35 38.42 11.36
CA ARG A 1149 19.14 38.29 12.61
C ARG A 1149 18.20 37.91 13.77
N PRO A 1150 18.54 36.93 14.64
CA PRO A 1150 17.77 36.66 15.84
C PRO A 1150 17.76 37.88 16.77
N LYS A 1151 16.59 38.30 17.23
CA LYS A 1151 16.43 39.41 18.19
C LYS A 1151 15.70 38.91 19.43
N VAL A 1152 16.24 39.22 20.60
CA VAL A 1152 15.53 39.06 21.87
C VAL A 1152 14.52 40.20 22.00
N LEU A 1153 13.23 39.86 21.99
CA LEU A 1153 12.17 40.83 22.27
C LEU A 1153 12.02 40.89 23.81
N SER A 1154 12.63 41.92 24.42
CA SER A 1154 12.74 42.11 25.87
C SER A 1154 11.41 42.01 26.65
N SER A 1155 11.57 41.60 27.92
CA SER A 1155 10.62 41.40 29.01
C SER A 1155 9.48 42.41 29.15
N ALA A 1156 8.31 41.87 29.51
CA ALA A 1156 7.05 42.52 29.88
C ALA A 1156 6.21 43.05 28.71
N VAL A 1157 5.29 42.21 28.22
CA VAL A 1157 4.05 42.69 27.59
C VAL A 1157 3.28 43.46 28.67
N ALA A 1158 3.40 44.78 28.66
CA ALA A 1158 2.49 45.64 29.42
C ALA A 1158 1.05 45.39 28.91
N PRO A 1159 0.05 45.24 29.80
CA PRO A 1159 -1.33 45.04 29.36
C PRO A 1159 -1.78 46.30 28.60
N ALA A 1160 -2.09 46.14 27.31
CA ALA A 1160 -2.78 47.17 26.56
C ALA A 1160 -4.12 47.46 27.27
N ARG A 1161 -4.23 48.68 27.82
CA ARG A 1161 -5.48 49.16 28.43
C ARG A 1161 -6.51 49.44 27.33
N ARG A 1162 -7.63 48.74 27.45
CA ARG A 1162 -8.98 48.94 26.86
C ARG A 1162 -9.20 48.51 25.42
#